data_AF-A0A836JXY2-F1
#
_entry.id   AF-A0A836JXY2-F1
#
_cell.length_a   1.000
_cell.length_b   1.000
_cell.length_c   1.000
_cell.angle_alpha   90.00
_cell.angle_beta   90.00
_cell.angle_gamma   90.00
#
_symmetry.space_group_name_H-M   'P 1'
#
loop_
_entity.id
_entity.type
_entity.pdbx_description
1 polymer ?
#
loop_
_entity_poly.entity_id
_entity_poly.type
_entity_poly.pdbx_seq_one_letter_code
_entity_poly.pdbx_strand_id
1 'polypeptide(L)'
;MMAQTRIDQYYKVTSSNKKFESVKSNIKKSSNVRSRSPIIGRMKGRQVLGNSRTPVHKNKQSPYKINKNQNGIHGNVSFDSGASPFKTNMYNSPIKITENMTVMLPTIEHNSPDIIYVGNQRRTASHSNIKTITSTPKTFPTKNARDKSPPAKIPRRKLFIDKAKYSPTKLSKNRIENSPTKIIENKIMSPTTEHFSHDIIYVENQQRTASCSGTKFAPKTSSPIKNALNKSPSSMTARKKLFNDRIEELKSATINNLNLAKEGAIANNDIDLEKVYSSKRFNYKYNPIDTTVSTKYEINDVVVPTDKNSLLFFLAIVTVFSKPINCGYFDQDELDFVFSMITLRRNAQALLIRMLKRKHTWHRISNIKYAEISNDLKPIFDELVSRSMFKNNMDKEDVFVLLNLLHADEVSKICRELKISVRGKRLSIESILTFCKTKSLFPGMATPATKLRASVNKLLGDCILLNDKVKELVDRIITLLIPNRNSDETFVDVFQTLWNVEADELEFPEVTISDLPIFASKRHLLDYIEAKNALTYILTAIEKKQWDTVQNLGTLAAQRLPLFLKVESESFQDSSLPHHIRHFMPGYVWLKVLSKSIDAFKKSKETLSQAIKFLLILIEQNCHMKHRKGQWYSELIKIEMFHRKNFEASFMFLSKAILCENLSEVDEFNLLDRANKIYKRKSGIEKRTKNSIKIMLDTVFNRIQLTHQNSKTIEGTACGNTSQGKSTWCISRGIDQVYGSVENLALYHYKNEGYVKGVHCEGAFPITLFATLFWNEIYNINVPGAWVSSYQDAPLDLYTSEFYENRKKEINEKLQDIRGYDSEKLSKHLQNEFESYSKYKSISQGNIFDDSNSLKEIAFCLGVKGVVGICERLIHNFPLWKAGFPDIIVWNINTKQYKIVEVKGPNDTLSTKQTLWLNYLNRIGLNTEVCYCESNASHSRGRKRKHEEAVI
;
A
#
# COMPACT_ATOMS: atom_id res chain seq x y z
N MET A 1 -22.04 18.89 24.99
CA MET A 1 -21.59 19.17 23.60
C MET A 1 -21.08 17.88 22.98
N MET A 2 -21.71 17.40 21.91
CA MET A 2 -21.29 16.17 21.23
C MET A 2 -20.24 16.49 20.16
N ALA A 3 -19.31 15.56 19.92
CA ALA A 3 -18.37 15.66 18.82
C ALA A 3 -19.09 15.46 17.48
N GLN A 4 -19.40 16.56 16.80
CA GLN A 4 -19.81 16.56 15.39
C GLN A 4 -18.70 15.89 14.58
N THR A 5 -19.01 14.84 13.82
CA THR A 5 -17.98 14.12 13.08
C THR A 5 -17.55 14.90 11.83
N ARG A 6 -16.31 14.72 11.35
CA ARG A 6 -15.83 15.33 10.09
C ARG A 6 -16.77 15.05 8.90
N ILE A 7 -17.48 13.92 8.93
CA ILE A 7 -18.43 13.51 7.90
C ILE A 7 -19.68 14.42 7.90
N ASP A 8 -20.16 14.86 9.06
CA ASP A 8 -21.30 15.79 9.14
C ASP A 8 -20.91 17.21 8.67
N GLN A 9 -19.65 17.60 8.86
CA GLN A 9 -19.10 18.85 8.33
C GLN A 9 -19.05 18.81 6.79
N TYR A 10 -18.64 17.70 6.20
CA TYR A 10 -18.63 17.50 4.74
C TYR A 10 -20.02 17.75 4.12
N TYR A 11 -21.08 17.17 4.69
CA TYR A 11 -22.44 17.37 4.16
C TYR A 11 -23.02 18.78 4.41
N LYS A 12 -22.57 19.49 5.46
CA LYS A 12 -22.89 20.92 5.66
C LYS A 12 -22.20 21.83 4.64
N VAL A 13 -20.97 21.52 4.23
CA VAL A 13 -20.23 22.30 3.22
C VAL A 13 -20.77 22.05 1.80
N THR A 14 -21.15 20.82 1.45
CA THR A 14 -21.69 20.51 0.11
C THR A 14 -23.11 21.01 -0.14
N SER A 15 -23.86 21.36 0.91
CA SER A 15 -25.24 21.87 0.82
C SER A 15 -25.34 23.40 0.77
N SER A 16 -24.25 24.13 1.00
CA SER A 16 -24.24 25.60 1.16
C SER A 16 -23.78 26.38 -0.09
N ASN A 17 -23.95 25.82 -1.29
CA ASN A 17 -23.69 26.52 -2.55
C ASN A 17 -24.99 26.95 -3.27
N LYS A 18 -25.56 28.10 -2.87
CA LYS A 18 -26.45 28.91 -3.71
C LYS A 18 -26.56 30.36 -3.22
N LYS A 19 -26.63 31.28 -4.20
CA LYS A 19 -26.71 32.76 -4.10
C LYS A 19 -25.44 33.49 -3.62
N PHE A 20 -24.64 33.92 -4.60
CA PHE A 20 -23.88 35.17 -4.49
C PHE A 20 -24.84 36.36 -4.52
N GLU A 21 -24.72 37.27 -3.56
CA GLU A 21 -25.18 38.66 -3.68
C GLU A 21 -24.05 39.60 -3.23
N SER A 22 -23.90 40.71 -3.94
CA SER A 22 -22.73 41.58 -3.86
C SER A 22 -23.00 42.87 -3.09
N VAL A 23 -22.18 43.19 -2.08
CA VAL A 23 -22.06 44.56 -1.54
C VAL A 23 -20.59 44.93 -1.34
N LYS A 24 -20.26 46.18 -1.67
CA LYS A 24 -18.90 46.74 -1.69
C LYS A 24 -18.47 47.31 -0.33
N SER A 25 -17.15 47.28 -0.10
CA SER A 25 -16.30 48.23 0.66
C SER A 25 -16.92 49.24 1.66
N ASN A 26 -16.32 49.35 2.85
CA ASN A 26 -15.79 50.65 3.31
C ASN A 26 -14.78 50.56 4.47
N ILE A 27 -13.89 51.56 4.56
CA ILE A 27 -12.80 51.70 5.54
C ILE A 27 -13.06 52.95 6.43
N LYS A 28 -12.91 52.82 7.76
CA LYS A 28 -12.52 53.85 8.78
C LYS A 28 -12.62 53.18 10.17
N LYS A 29 -11.56 53.07 11.00
CA LYS A 29 -10.74 54.05 11.77
C LYS A 29 -11.34 54.44 13.15
N SER A 30 -10.46 54.46 14.17
CA SER A 30 -10.60 55.02 15.55
C SER A 30 -11.55 54.26 16.52
N SER A 31 -11.35 54.22 17.86
CA SER A 31 -10.29 54.77 18.74
C SER A 31 -10.27 54.08 20.14
N ASN A 32 -9.19 54.33 20.92
CA ASN A 32 -8.95 53.88 22.30
C ASN A 32 -10.06 54.24 23.33
N VAL A 33 -10.07 53.58 24.51
CA VAL A 33 -9.83 54.20 25.87
C VAL A 33 -10.00 53.24 27.08
N ARG A 34 -8.92 53.15 27.90
CA ARG A 34 -8.78 52.99 29.38
C ARG A 34 -9.60 52.00 30.27
N SER A 35 -8.84 51.05 30.84
CA SER A 35 -8.47 50.96 32.29
C SER A 35 -9.28 50.19 33.36
N ARG A 36 -8.49 49.67 34.34
CA ARG A 36 -8.73 49.36 35.79
C ARG A 36 -8.88 47.90 36.25
N SER A 37 -7.94 47.51 37.12
CA SER A 37 -8.00 46.45 38.16
C SER A 37 -8.93 46.86 39.33
N PRO A 38 -9.26 46.00 40.34
CA PRO A 38 -8.30 45.56 41.39
C PRO A 38 -8.57 44.15 42.02
N ILE A 39 -8.05 43.94 43.24
CA ILE A 39 -7.74 42.67 43.94
C ILE A 39 -8.75 42.38 45.10
N ILE A 40 -8.59 41.24 45.80
CA ILE A 40 -9.17 40.80 47.12
C ILE A 40 -10.45 39.94 46.98
N GLY A 41 -10.67 38.80 47.67
CA GLY A 41 -9.87 37.99 48.61
C GLY A 41 -10.73 37.43 49.78
N ARG A 42 -10.56 36.16 50.22
CA ARG A 42 -11.04 35.66 51.54
C ARG A 42 -10.45 34.31 52.00
N MET A 43 -10.42 34.10 53.32
CA MET A 43 -9.79 32.99 54.06
C MET A 43 -10.80 32.07 54.77
N LYS A 44 -10.42 30.85 55.16
CA LYS A 44 -10.23 30.40 56.58
C LYS A 44 -10.02 28.88 56.72
N GLY A 45 -9.25 28.47 57.74
CA GLY A 45 -9.14 27.07 58.20
C GLY A 45 -7.84 26.78 58.98
N ARG A 46 -7.84 26.92 60.31
CA ARG A 46 -6.74 26.55 61.22
C ARG A 46 -7.05 25.22 61.91
N GLN A 47 -6.04 24.40 62.20
CA GLN A 47 -5.79 23.90 63.57
C GLN A 47 -4.35 23.39 63.75
N VAL A 48 -3.94 23.21 65.01
CA VAL A 48 -2.55 23.07 65.47
C VAL A 48 -2.44 21.95 66.50
N LEU A 49 -1.39 21.13 66.40
CA LEU A 49 -0.65 20.43 67.48
C LEU A 49 0.56 19.74 66.79
N GLY A 50 1.78 19.63 67.31
CA GLY A 50 2.31 20.05 68.60
C GLY A 50 2.89 18.88 69.39
N ASN A 51 4.15 18.49 69.15
CA ASN A 51 5.09 18.00 70.19
C ASN A 51 6.51 17.70 69.68
N SER A 52 7.45 17.68 70.63
CA SER A 52 8.90 17.57 70.45
C SER A 52 9.47 16.23 70.96
N ARG A 53 10.68 15.84 70.52
CA ARG A 53 11.78 15.34 71.38
C ARG A 53 13.09 15.04 70.62
N THR A 54 14.13 14.82 71.42
CA THR A 54 15.59 14.94 71.18
C THR A 54 16.30 13.67 70.63
N PRO A 55 17.61 13.75 70.25
CA PRO A 55 18.33 12.72 69.48
C PRO A 55 19.24 11.79 70.32
N VAL A 56 19.78 10.72 69.71
CA VAL A 56 20.84 9.86 70.28
C VAL A 56 21.90 9.48 69.23
N HIS A 57 23.18 9.48 69.63
CA HIS A 57 24.37 9.13 68.85
C HIS A 57 24.56 7.62 68.57
N LYS A 58 25.33 7.29 67.50
CA LYS A 58 26.63 6.55 67.50
C LYS A 58 26.88 5.87 66.12
N ASN A 59 28.08 5.41 65.73
CA ASN A 59 29.46 5.94 65.78
C ASN A 59 30.38 4.97 64.98
N LYS A 60 31.38 5.45 64.22
CA LYS A 60 32.58 4.68 63.73
C LYS A 60 32.30 3.47 62.77
N GLN A 61 33.23 2.89 61.99
CA GLN A 61 34.63 3.21 61.63
C GLN A 61 35.00 2.56 60.26
N SER A 62 36.08 3.06 59.62
CA SER A 62 36.87 2.41 58.53
C SER A 62 38.04 1.60 59.17
N PRO A 63 39.14 1.13 58.52
CA PRO A 63 39.56 1.15 57.09
C PRO A 63 40.37 -0.09 56.58
N TYR A 64 40.98 0.07 55.38
CA TYR A 64 42.15 -0.62 54.77
C TYR A 64 41.98 -1.96 54.01
N LYS A 65 42.92 -2.42 53.12
CA LYS A 65 43.71 -1.90 51.94
C LYS A 65 44.68 -3.03 51.48
N ILE A 66 45.44 -2.84 50.38
CA ILE A 66 46.66 -3.59 49.94
C ILE A 66 46.41 -4.94 49.22
N ASN A 67 47.21 -5.44 48.26
CA ASN A 67 48.00 -4.85 47.15
C ASN A 67 48.60 -5.98 46.25
N LYS A 68 49.04 -5.64 45.03
CA LYS A 68 50.17 -6.23 44.25
C LYS A 68 50.20 -7.71 43.73
N ASN A 69 50.38 -7.79 42.39
CA ASN A 69 51.49 -8.42 41.63
C ASN A 69 51.57 -9.92 41.22
N GLN A 70 51.73 -10.07 39.88
CA GLN A 70 52.85 -10.72 39.13
C GLN A 70 52.84 -12.19 38.66
N ASN A 71 53.47 -12.34 37.48
CA ASN A 71 54.02 -13.52 36.79
C ASN A 71 53.01 -14.58 36.29
N GLY A 72 53.13 -15.17 35.08
CA GLY A 72 54.12 -15.06 34.01
C GLY A 72 54.94 -16.34 33.84
N ILE A 73 54.96 -16.94 32.63
CA ILE A 73 55.95 -17.92 32.14
C ILE A 73 55.82 -18.08 30.60
N HIS A 74 56.95 -18.27 29.92
CA HIS A 74 57.08 -18.46 28.47
C HIS A 74 57.05 -19.95 28.05
N GLY A 75 56.78 -20.20 26.76
CA GLY A 75 57.05 -21.50 26.12
C GLY A 75 56.93 -21.41 24.59
N ASN A 76 58.04 -21.18 23.90
CA ASN A 76 58.13 -21.34 22.44
C ASN A 76 58.33 -22.82 22.08
N VAL A 77 57.89 -23.23 20.88
CA VAL A 77 58.70 -23.89 19.84
C VAL A 77 57.83 -24.14 18.59
N SER A 78 58.42 -23.95 17.42
CA SER A 78 57.85 -24.17 16.09
C SER A 78 57.95 -25.63 15.63
N PHE A 79 57.07 -26.08 14.73
CA PHE A 79 57.48 -26.79 13.50
C PHE A 79 56.35 -26.79 12.45
N ASP A 80 56.62 -27.39 11.30
CA ASP A 80 56.18 -26.93 9.98
C ASP A 80 55.34 -27.96 9.20
N SER A 81 54.74 -27.53 8.07
CA SER A 81 54.17 -28.31 6.96
C SER A 81 52.84 -29.08 7.19
N GLY A 82 52.08 -29.30 6.10
CA GLY A 82 51.06 -30.37 6.04
C GLY A 82 49.70 -30.05 5.41
N ALA A 83 49.61 -30.21 4.09
CA ALA A 83 48.46 -30.65 3.27
C ALA A 83 46.98 -30.47 3.71
N SER A 84 46.21 -29.87 2.79
CA SER A 84 44.76 -30.06 2.51
C SER A 84 44.44 -31.51 2.04
N PRO A 85 43.17 -31.98 1.90
CA PRO A 85 41.86 -31.57 2.47
C PRO A 85 41.13 -32.76 3.19
N PHE A 86 39.89 -32.58 3.68
CA PHE A 86 38.78 -33.51 3.34
C PHE A 86 37.38 -32.95 3.66
N LYS A 87 36.39 -33.37 2.85
CA LYS A 87 34.95 -33.18 3.10
C LYS A 87 34.42 -34.29 4.00
N THR A 88 33.46 -33.98 4.88
CA THR A 88 32.48 -34.97 5.37
C THR A 88 31.09 -34.33 5.52
N ASN A 89 30.09 -34.97 4.93
CA ASN A 89 28.68 -34.72 5.23
C ASN A 89 28.32 -35.43 6.55
N MET A 90 27.40 -34.87 7.33
CA MET A 90 26.57 -35.66 8.25
C MET A 90 25.10 -35.27 8.15
N TYR A 91 24.24 -36.27 8.37
CA TYR A 91 22.80 -36.23 8.12
C TYR A 91 22.02 -35.44 9.19
N ASN A 92 20.92 -34.84 8.77
CA ASN A 92 19.88 -34.32 9.68
C ASN A 92 19.00 -35.46 10.22
N SER A 93 18.75 -35.44 11.53
CA SER A 93 17.65 -36.17 12.16
C SER A 93 16.62 -35.17 12.73
N PRO A 94 15.31 -35.37 12.52
CA PRO A 94 14.29 -34.44 13.00
C PRO A 94 14.01 -34.62 14.49
N ILE A 95 14.01 -33.51 15.24
CA ILE A 95 13.64 -33.51 16.66
C ILE A 95 12.11 -33.55 16.79
N LYS A 96 11.58 -34.60 17.43
CA LYS A 96 10.20 -34.63 17.92
C LYS A 96 10.05 -33.61 19.06
N ILE A 97 9.04 -32.76 19.01
CA ILE A 97 8.60 -31.95 20.15
C ILE A 97 7.20 -32.46 20.53
N THR A 98 7.07 -32.95 21.76
CA THR A 98 5.81 -33.41 22.35
C THR A 98 4.94 -32.24 22.78
N GLU A 99 3.64 -32.35 22.53
CA GLU A 99 2.62 -31.43 23.01
C GLU A 99 2.44 -31.54 24.54
N ASN A 100 2.20 -30.40 25.20
CA ASN A 100 1.27 -30.27 26.33
C ASN A 100 1.30 -28.81 26.85
N MET A 101 0.29 -28.02 26.50
CA MET A 101 -0.11 -26.86 27.32
C MET A 101 -1.56 -26.46 27.03
N THR A 102 -2.47 -26.88 27.90
CA THR A 102 -3.89 -26.50 27.88
C THR A 102 -4.03 -25.06 28.37
N VAL A 103 -4.50 -24.15 27.52
CA VAL A 103 -4.86 -22.77 27.90
C VAL A 103 -6.25 -22.46 27.34
N MET A 104 -7.16 -22.01 28.21
CA MET A 104 -8.54 -21.74 27.83
C MET A 104 -8.67 -20.56 26.85
N LEU A 105 -9.37 -20.80 25.75
CA LEU A 105 -9.85 -19.77 24.82
C LEU A 105 -11.17 -19.18 25.32
N PRO A 106 -11.43 -17.87 25.14
CA PRO A 106 -12.78 -17.34 25.15
C PRO A 106 -13.47 -17.67 23.81
N THR A 107 -14.64 -18.30 23.88
CA THR A 107 -15.45 -18.67 22.72
C THR A 107 -15.98 -17.43 21.98
N ILE A 108 -15.72 -17.34 20.67
CA ILE A 108 -16.44 -16.45 19.75
C ILE A 108 -17.06 -17.35 18.69
N GLU A 109 -18.37 -17.51 18.75
CA GLU A 109 -19.15 -18.27 17.76
C GLU A 109 -19.27 -17.45 16.46
N HIS A 110 -18.52 -17.83 15.43
CA HIS A 110 -18.80 -17.41 14.06
C HIS A 110 -19.55 -18.52 13.33
N ASN A 111 -20.85 -18.31 13.12
CA ASN A 111 -21.66 -19.15 12.24
C ASN A 111 -21.22 -18.94 10.79
N SER A 112 -20.34 -19.81 10.32
CA SER A 112 -20.19 -20.16 8.89
C SER A 112 -20.83 -21.53 8.68
N PRO A 113 -21.52 -21.78 7.55
CA PRO A 113 -22.14 -23.08 7.31
C PRO A 113 -21.08 -24.17 7.08
N ASP A 114 -21.15 -25.24 7.87
CA ASP A 114 -20.36 -26.45 7.65
C ASP A 114 -20.75 -27.12 6.32
N ILE A 115 -19.88 -27.02 5.32
CA ILE A 115 -19.96 -27.87 4.12
C ILE A 115 -18.99 -29.04 4.30
N ILE A 116 -19.58 -30.24 4.37
CA ILE A 116 -18.90 -31.50 4.66
C ILE A 116 -17.84 -31.81 3.59
N TYR A 117 -16.62 -32.09 4.04
CA TYR A 117 -15.49 -32.49 3.20
C TYR A 117 -15.65 -33.93 2.69
N VAL A 118 -16.42 -34.14 1.61
CA VAL A 118 -16.49 -35.45 0.93
C VAL A 118 -15.28 -35.63 0.02
N GLY A 119 -14.20 -36.17 0.59
CA GLY A 119 -13.00 -36.55 -0.17
C GLY A 119 -13.26 -37.74 -1.10
N ASN A 120 -13.45 -37.47 -2.39
CA ASN A 120 -13.65 -38.49 -3.43
C ASN A 120 -12.38 -39.32 -3.67
N GLN A 121 -12.20 -40.41 -2.90
CA GLN A 121 -11.19 -41.43 -3.17
C GLN A 121 -11.59 -42.29 -4.39
N ARG A 122 -11.10 -41.97 -5.59
CA ARG A 122 -11.07 -42.94 -6.69
C ARG A 122 -9.89 -43.90 -6.50
N ARG A 123 -10.21 -45.12 -6.03
CA ARG A 123 -9.27 -46.25 -5.96
C ARG A 123 -8.83 -46.66 -7.37
N THR A 124 -7.52 -46.66 -7.63
CA THR A 124 -6.90 -47.56 -8.63
C THR A 124 -6.24 -48.70 -7.88
N ALA A 125 -6.66 -49.93 -8.14
CA ALA A 125 -6.13 -51.11 -7.45
C ALA A 125 -4.81 -51.59 -8.06
N SER A 126 -3.85 -51.90 -7.19
CA SER A 126 -2.82 -52.90 -7.47
C SER A 126 -2.51 -53.65 -6.16
N HIS A 127 -2.73 -54.97 -6.18
CA HIS A 127 -2.35 -55.87 -5.10
C HIS A 127 -1.83 -57.19 -5.70
N SER A 128 -0.62 -57.55 -5.28
CA SER A 128 -0.01 -58.87 -5.38
C SER A 128 1.02 -58.86 -4.26
N ASN A 129 0.83 -59.53 -3.13
CA ASN A 129 1.04 -60.97 -2.88
C ASN A 129 0.95 -61.14 -1.34
N ILE A 130 0.68 -62.27 -0.68
CA ILE A 130 0.67 -63.71 -1.02
C ILE A 130 -0.04 -64.47 0.15
N LYS A 131 -0.42 -65.77 -0.03
CA LYS A 131 -0.85 -66.76 1.01
C LYS A 131 -2.22 -66.55 1.71
N THR A 132 -3.08 -67.55 1.97
CA THR A 132 -3.25 -68.96 1.51
C THR A 132 -4.60 -69.54 2.04
N ILE A 133 -5.12 -70.64 1.45
CA ILE A 133 -6.06 -71.64 2.06
C ILE A 133 -7.53 -71.15 2.25
N THR A 134 -8.64 -71.84 1.84
CA THR A 134 -8.88 -73.19 1.28
C THR A 134 -10.15 -73.29 0.40
N SER A 135 -10.25 -74.40 -0.36
CA SER A 135 -11.47 -75.14 -0.79
C SER A 135 -12.58 -74.50 -1.66
N THR A 136 -12.49 -74.76 -2.98
CA THR A 136 -13.40 -75.57 -3.84
C THR A 136 -14.85 -75.97 -3.40
N PRO A 137 -15.76 -76.41 -4.32
CA PRO A 137 -15.67 -76.55 -5.80
C PRO A 137 -16.98 -76.23 -6.62
N LYS A 138 -16.95 -76.56 -7.94
CA LYS A 138 -18.08 -76.81 -8.90
C LYS A 138 -18.79 -75.55 -9.48
N THR A 139 -19.13 -75.45 -10.78
CA THR A 139 -18.89 -76.32 -11.97
C THR A 139 -19.02 -75.51 -13.30
N PHE A 140 -18.36 -76.02 -14.36
CA PHE A 140 -18.52 -75.71 -15.80
C PHE A 140 -19.91 -76.19 -16.36
N PRO A 141 -20.28 -76.18 -17.70
CA PRO A 141 -19.48 -75.89 -18.93
C PRO A 141 -20.15 -75.16 -20.16
N THR A 142 -19.33 -74.45 -20.96
CA THR A 142 -19.33 -74.39 -22.47
C THR A 142 -20.53 -73.72 -23.23
N LYS A 143 -20.48 -73.37 -24.55
CA LYS A 143 -19.67 -73.86 -25.70
C LYS A 143 -19.69 -72.91 -26.95
N ASN A 144 -18.55 -72.81 -27.68
CA ASN A 144 -18.37 -72.54 -29.15
C ASN A 144 -18.85 -71.22 -29.83
N ALA A 145 -18.28 -70.75 -30.98
CA ALA A 145 -16.96 -70.90 -31.64
C ALA A 145 -16.85 -70.03 -32.93
N ARG A 146 -15.61 -69.87 -33.48
CA ARG A 146 -15.23 -69.50 -34.90
C ARG A 146 -15.34 -68.01 -35.34
N ASP A 147 -14.43 -67.43 -36.16
CA ASP A 147 -13.05 -67.83 -36.58
C ASP A 147 -12.27 -66.68 -37.29
N LYS A 148 -10.96 -66.89 -37.53
CA LYS A 148 -10.01 -66.19 -38.44
C LYS A 148 -9.31 -64.89 -37.99
N SER A 149 -8.12 -64.66 -38.58
CA SER A 149 -6.94 -64.02 -37.98
C SER A 149 -6.01 -63.37 -39.06
N PRO A 150 -4.68 -63.17 -38.86
CA PRO A 150 -3.94 -62.02 -38.30
C PRO A 150 -3.00 -61.38 -39.39
N PRO A 151 -1.79 -60.77 -39.16
CA PRO A 151 -0.99 -60.38 -37.96
C PRO A 151 -0.65 -58.84 -37.95
N ALA A 152 0.36 -58.23 -37.29
CA ALA A 152 1.61 -58.71 -36.66
C ALA A 152 2.15 -57.86 -35.45
N LYS A 153 3.50 -57.77 -35.31
CA LYS A 153 4.36 -57.36 -34.17
C LYS A 153 5.33 -56.22 -34.61
N ILE A 154 5.77 -55.21 -33.82
CA ILE A 154 6.47 -55.16 -32.49
C ILE A 154 7.94 -55.71 -32.59
N PRO A 155 9.04 -55.22 -31.92
CA PRO A 155 9.25 -54.15 -30.88
C PRO A 155 10.50 -53.17 -30.98
N ARG A 156 10.54 -52.15 -30.09
CA ARG A 156 11.63 -51.56 -29.20
C ARG A 156 13.15 -51.77 -29.54
N ARG A 157 14.13 -50.90 -29.13
CA ARG A 157 14.45 -50.38 -27.76
C ARG A 157 15.70 -49.43 -27.75
N LYS A 158 15.79 -48.43 -26.83
CA LYS A 158 16.95 -47.90 -26.01
C LYS A 158 18.38 -47.68 -26.64
N LEU A 159 19.30 -46.79 -26.19
CA LEU A 159 19.43 -45.61 -25.28
C LEU A 159 20.88 -45.02 -25.46
N PHE A 160 21.17 -43.82 -24.91
CA PHE A 160 22.48 -43.30 -24.42
C PHE A 160 23.44 -42.41 -25.28
N ILE A 161 23.93 -41.34 -24.60
CA ILE A 161 25.32 -40.81 -24.46
C ILE A 161 25.80 -39.51 -25.19
N ASP A 162 26.36 -38.64 -24.32
CA ASP A 162 27.35 -37.55 -24.38
C ASP A 162 27.27 -36.22 -25.18
N LYS A 163 27.43 -35.15 -24.37
CA LYS A 163 28.35 -33.99 -24.46
C LYS A 163 29.19 -33.78 -25.73
N ALA A 164 29.25 -32.53 -26.20
CA ALA A 164 30.44 -31.66 -26.03
C ALA A 164 30.20 -30.22 -26.52
N LYS A 165 31.03 -29.28 -26.05
CA LYS A 165 31.14 -27.90 -26.55
C LYS A 165 32.01 -27.87 -27.83
N TYR A 166 31.77 -26.93 -28.75
CA TYR A 166 32.78 -25.97 -29.25
C TYR A 166 32.17 -25.07 -30.36
N SER A 167 32.30 -23.76 -30.21
CA SER A 167 32.32 -22.77 -31.31
C SER A 167 33.76 -22.70 -31.89
N PRO A 168 34.14 -21.84 -32.88
CA PRO A 168 33.38 -20.81 -33.61
C PRO A 168 33.74 -20.69 -35.13
N THR A 169 33.37 -19.55 -35.73
CA THR A 169 33.99 -18.87 -36.91
C THR A 169 33.88 -19.49 -38.33
N LYS A 170 34.02 -18.75 -39.45
CA LYS A 170 33.80 -17.34 -39.90
C LYS A 170 34.31 -17.21 -41.37
N LEU A 171 33.89 -16.19 -42.13
CA LEU A 171 34.39 -15.80 -43.48
C LEU A 171 34.07 -16.75 -44.66
N SER A 172 33.99 -16.33 -45.94
CA SER A 172 33.74 -14.99 -46.54
C SER A 172 33.57 -15.05 -48.08
N LYS A 173 32.80 -14.07 -48.63
CA LYS A 173 32.98 -13.36 -49.92
C LYS A 173 33.64 -14.05 -51.14
N ASN A 174 32.92 -14.07 -52.27
CA ASN A 174 33.16 -13.32 -53.54
C ASN A 174 32.15 -13.84 -54.59
N ARG A 175 31.31 -13.03 -55.28
CA ARG A 175 31.53 -11.92 -56.24
C ARG A 175 32.03 -12.44 -57.61
N ILE A 176 31.25 -12.17 -58.69
CA ILE A 176 31.64 -11.80 -60.09
C ILE A 176 30.58 -12.24 -61.13
N GLU A 177 30.02 -11.26 -61.89
CA GLU A 177 29.60 -11.28 -63.33
C GLU A 177 28.58 -12.33 -63.88
N ASN A 178 27.87 -12.16 -65.02
CA ASN A 178 27.48 -11.00 -65.86
C ASN A 178 26.22 -11.34 -66.73
N SER A 179 25.70 -10.32 -67.43
CA SER A 179 24.59 -10.23 -68.42
C SER A 179 24.67 -11.22 -69.63
N PRO A 180 23.68 -11.32 -70.58
CA PRO A 180 22.93 -10.23 -71.28
C PRO A 180 21.43 -10.54 -71.63
N THR A 181 20.72 -9.91 -72.60
CA THR A 181 20.28 -8.49 -72.76
C THR A 181 19.36 -8.35 -74.01
N LYS A 182 18.14 -7.76 -73.92
CA LYS A 182 17.37 -7.07 -75.01
C LYS A 182 16.13 -6.33 -74.43
N ILE A 183 16.11 -4.99 -74.31
CA ILE A 183 15.64 -3.95 -75.28
C ILE A 183 14.09 -4.00 -75.48
N ILE A 184 13.27 -2.98 -75.18
CA ILE A 184 13.05 -1.66 -75.87
C ILE A 184 12.73 -0.50 -74.87
N GLU A 185 12.94 0.76 -75.29
CA GLU A 185 12.78 2.07 -74.57
C GLU A 185 11.30 2.60 -74.51
N ASN A 186 10.87 3.75 -73.93
CA ASN A 186 11.53 5.05 -73.70
C ASN A 186 10.87 6.00 -72.64
N LYS A 187 11.73 6.66 -71.84
CA LYS A 187 11.76 8.08 -71.38
C LYS A 187 10.71 8.80 -70.45
N ILE A 188 11.10 8.91 -69.17
CA ILE A 188 11.26 10.13 -68.30
C ILE A 188 10.07 11.13 -68.09
N MET A 189 9.56 11.23 -66.84
CA MET A 189 9.82 12.35 -65.88
C MET A 189 9.34 12.02 -64.44
N SER A 190 10.04 12.57 -63.45
CA SER A 190 9.81 12.46 -61.98
C SER A 190 9.32 13.83 -61.42
N PRO A 191 9.14 14.07 -60.09
CA PRO A 191 9.18 13.17 -58.91
C PRO A 191 8.06 13.45 -57.83
N THR A 192 8.26 12.87 -56.63
CA THR A 192 7.89 13.38 -55.26
C THR A 192 6.49 13.22 -54.63
N THR A 193 6.48 12.42 -53.55
CA THR A 193 5.86 12.57 -52.21
C THR A 193 4.35 12.76 -51.93
N GLU A 194 3.96 12.08 -50.83
CA GLU A 194 2.96 12.41 -49.79
C GLU A 194 1.43 12.13 -49.93
N HIS A 195 0.96 11.36 -48.95
CA HIS A 195 -0.29 11.46 -48.17
C HIS A 195 -1.71 11.24 -48.77
N PHE A 196 -2.63 11.08 -47.80
CA PHE A 196 -4.09 10.90 -47.81
C PHE A 196 -4.58 9.43 -47.87
N SER A 197 -5.13 8.88 -46.77
CA SER A 197 -6.44 9.18 -46.12
C SER A 197 -7.62 8.69 -46.96
N HIS A 198 -8.50 7.89 -46.36
CA HIS A 198 -9.83 7.55 -46.89
C HIS A 198 -10.85 7.55 -45.75
N ASP A 199 -11.73 8.54 -45.77
CA ASP A 199 -12.99 8.54 -45.03
C ASP A 199 -14.02 7.65 -45.74
N ILE A 200 -15.02 7.15 -44.99
CA ILE A 200 -16.18 6.45 -45.55
C ILE A 200 -17.39 7.39 -45.57
N ILE A 201 -18.02 7.47 -46.73
CA ILE A 201 -19.18 8.29 -47.08
C ILE A 201 -20.45 7.75 -46.41
N TYR A 202 -21.36 8.62 -45.96
CA TYR A 202 -22.81 8.41 -46.12
C TYR A 202 -23.61 9.71 -46.26
N VAL A 203 -23.95 10.02 -47.52
CA VAL A 203 -25.17 10.65 -48.08
C VAL A 203 -25.89 11.77 -47.30
N GLU A 204 -25.98 12.95 -47.95
CA GLU A 204 -26.78 14.12 -47.56
C GLU A 204 -28.30 13.92 -47.71
N ASN A 205 -29.10 14.82 -47.10
CA ASN A 205 -30.16 15.45 -47.87
C ASN A 205 -30.47 16.91 -47.48
N GLN A 206 -30.08 17.82 -48.35
CA GLN A 206 -30.71 19.11 -48.73
C GLN A 206 -31.11 20.16 -47.67
N GLN A 207 -30.21 21.13 -47.53
CA GLN A 207 -30.41 22.59 -47.69
C GLN A 207 -31.84 23.17 -47.78
N ARG A 208 -32.04 24.36 -47.18
CA ARG A 208 -32.28 25.62 -47.94
C ARG A 208 -32.15 26.91 -47.11
N THR A 209 -31.30 27.83 -47.60
CA THR A 209 -31.46 29.32 -47.72
C THR A 209 -32.00 30.19 -46.56
N ALA A 210 -31.54 31.44 -46.33
CA ALA A 210 -30.40 32.20 -46.88
C ALA A 210 -30.15 33.55 -46.12
N SER A 211 -28.94 34.09 -46.31
CA SER A 211 -28.57 35.52 -46.54
C SER A 211 -28.64 36.62 -45.46
N CYS A 212 -27.53 37.38 -45.42
CA CYS A 212 -27.38 38.84 -45.14
C CYS A 212 -27.70 39.38 -43.73
N SER A 213 -27.08 40.46 -43.22
CA SER A 213 -25.90 41.30 -43.60
C SER A 213 -25.63 42.21 -42.38
N GLY A 214 -24.41 42.53 -41.92
CA GLY A 214 -23.34 43.31 -42.58
C GLY A 214 -22.93 44.49 -41.66
N THR A 215 -21.79 45.16 -41.94
CA THR A 215 -21.21 46.36 -41.24
C THR A 215 -20.57 46.15 -39.85
N LYS A 216 -19.58 46.95 -39.39
CA LYS A 216 -18.34 47.51 -40.01
C LYS A 216 -17.43 48.10 -38.89
N PHE A 217 -16.10 48.00 -39.04
CA PHE A 217 -15.02 48.70 -38.28
C PHE A 217 -14.75 48.39 -36.79
N ALA A 218 -13.46 48.53 -36.44
CA ALA A 218 -12.81 48.33 -35.12
C ALA A 218 -12.04 49.63 -34.73
N PRO A 219 -11.04 49.69 -33.80
CA PRO A 219 -10.64 48.80 -32.70
C PRO A 219 -10.42 49.54 -31.35
N LYS A 220 -10.39 48.84 -30.19
CA LYS A 220 -9.68 49.30 -28.98
C LYS A 220 -9.10 48.14 -28.15
N THR A 221 -7.91 48.35 -27.59
CA THR A 221 -7.08 47.40 -26.85
C THR A 221 -7.32 47.43 -25.33
N SER A 222 -7.39 46.26 -24.68
CA SER A 222 -7.12 46.12 -23.25
C SER A 222 -6.80 44.67 -22.82
N SER A 223 -5.57 44.45 -22.35
CA SER A 223 -5.14 43.54 -21.26
C SER A 223 -5.77 42.13 -21.10
N PRO A 224 -5.01 41.03 -21.34
CA PRO A 224 -5.51 39.67 -21.18
C PRO A 224 -5.28 39.08 -19.77
N ILE A 225 -6.04 39.50 -18.76
CA ILE A 225 -6.18 38.75 -17.49
C ILE A 225 -7.65 38.72 -17.04
N LYS A 226 -8.42 37.80 -17.64
CA LYS A 226 -9.67 37.18 -17.12
C LYS A 226 -10.32 36.35 -18.24
N ASN A 227 -9.78 35.15 -18.48
CA ASN A 227 -10.44 34.10 -19.28
C ASN A 227 -9.91 32.71 -18.91
N ALA A 228 -10.04 32.37 -17.64
CA ALA A 228 -10.09 31.00 -17.14
C ALA A 228 -11.29 30.93 -16.19
N LEU A 229 -12.09 29.85 -16.27
CA LEU A 229 -13.45 29.72 -15.69
C LEU A 229 -14.58 30.45 -16.45
N ASN A 230 -14.84 29.99 -17.68
CA ASN A 230 -16.19 29.95 -18.26
C ASN A 230 -16.29 28.74 -19.21
N LYS A 231 -16.48 27.52 -18.67
CA LYS A 231 -16.89 26.35 -19.46
C LYS A 231 -18.25 26.70 -20.10
N SER A 232 -18.39 26.64 -21.42
CA SER A 232 -19.62 27.07 -22.10
C SER A 232 -20.82 26.19 -21.67
N PRO A 233 -22.06 26.73 -21.62
CA PRO A 233 -23.25 25.94 -21.28
C PRO A 233 -23.49 24.75 -22.23
N SER A 234 -23.08 24.86 -23.50
CA SER A 234 -23.14 23.77 -24.47
C SER A 234 -22.20 22.61 -24.10
N SER A 235 -20.98 22.90 -23.64
CA SER A 235 -20.02 21.88 -23.20
C SER A 235 -20.53 21.07 -22.01
N MET A 236 -21.17 21.71 -21.02
CA MET A 236 -21.74 21.00 -19.87
C MET A 236 -22.95 20.14 -20.26
N THR A 237 -23.80 20.62 -21.17
CA THR A 237 -24.95 19.86 -21.67
C THR A 237 -24.50 18.62 -22.45
N ALA A 238 -23.51 18.76 -23.34
CA ALA A 238 -22.95 17.64 -24.10
C ALA A 238 -22.31 16.59 -23.19
N ARG A 239 -21.55 17.00 -22.17
CA ARG A 239 -20.93 16.09 -21.18
C ARG A 239 -21.96 15.36 -20.33
N LYS A 240 -22.99 16.07 -19.86
CA LYS A 240 -24.10 15.45 -19.11
C LYS A 240 -24.85 14.43 -19.96
N LYS A 241 -24.99 14.68 -21.27
CA LYS A 241 -25.53 13.70 -22.22
C LYS A 241 -24.61 12.48 -22.31
N LEU A 242 -23.33 12.66 -22.63
CA LEU A 242 -22.35 11.57 -22.75
C LEU A 242 -22.27 10.69 -21.49
N PHE A 243 -22.31 11.30 -20.30
CA PHE A 243 -22.33 10.59 -19.02
C PHE A 243 -23.61 9.75 -18.83
N ASN A 244 -24.78 10.29 -19.20
CA ASN A 244 -26.03 9.55 -19.16
C ASN A 244 -26.05 8.41 -20.19
N ASP A 245 -25.58 8.67 -21.42
CA ASP A 245 -25.52 7.67 -22.50
C ASP A 245 -24.62 6.49 -22.08
N ARG A 246 -23.45 6.76 -21.47
CA ARG A 246 -22.55 5.78 -20.86
C ARG A 246 -23.23 4.96 -19.75
N ILE A 247 -24.06 5.58 -18.91
CA ILE A 247 -24.81 4.87 -17.86
C ILE A 247 -25.83 3.91 -18.46
N GLU A 248 -26.55 4.32 -19.50
CA GLU A 248 -27.57 3.48 -20.16
C GLU A 248 -26.94 2.28 -20.87
N GLU A 249 -25.79 2.46 -21.52
CA GLU A 249 -25.00 1.38 -22.11
C GLU A 249 -24.50 0.39 -21.03
N LEU A 250 -23.83 0.88 -19.99
CA LEU A 250 -23.30 0.04 -18.91
C LEU A 250 -24.41 -0.69 -18.15
N LYS A 251 -25.56 -0.05 -17.92
CA LYS A 251 -26.75 -0.66 -17.32
C LYS A 251 -27.26 -1.81 -18.18
N SER A 252 -27.37 -1.60 -19.50
CA SER A 252 -27.85 -2.62 -20.44
C SER A 252 -26.90 -3.82 -20.50
N ALA A 253 -25.60 -3.57 -20.64
CA ALA A 253 -24.57 -4.62 -20.58
C ALA A 253 -24.58 -5.38 -19.25
N THR A 254 -24.76 -4.67 -18.12
CA THR A 254 -24.88 -5.27 -16.79
C THR A 254 -26.05 -6.24 -16.71
N ILE A 255 -27.26 -5.82 -17.06
CA ILE A 255 -28.45 -6.69 -16.95
C ILE A 255 -28.35 -7.90 -17.89
N ASN A 256 -27.80 -7.71 -19.09
CA ASN A 256 -27.53 -8.83 -20.01
C ASN A 256 -26.55 -9.84 -19.40
N ASN A 257 -25.43 -9.40 -18.81
CA ASN A 257 -24.48 -10.30 -18.16
C ASN A 257 -25.05 -10.96 -16.90
N LEU A 258 -25.85 -10.26 -16.10
CA LEU A 258 -26.51 -10.85 -14.94
C LEU A 258 -27.48 -11.96 -15.38
N ASN A 259 -28.24 -11.76 -16.46
CA ASN A 259 -29.11 -12.79 -17.04
C ASN A 259 -28.32 -13.97 -17.61
N LEU A 260 -27.24 -13.73 -18.37
CA LEU A 260 -26.37 -14.79 -18.88
C LEU A 260 -25.71 -15.62 -17.77
N ALA A 261 -25.40 -15.03 -16.61
CA ALA A 261 -24.94 -15.77 -15.44
C ALA A 261 -26.04 -16.61 -14.80
N LYS A 262 -27.25 -16.05 -14.68
CA LYS A 262 -28.43 -16.74 -14.16
C LYS A 262 -28.88 -17.92 -15.04
N GLU A 263 -28.67 -17.80 -16.35
CA GLU A 263 -28.88 -18.84 -17.37
C GLU A 263 -27.69 -19.83 -17.51
N GLY A 264 -26.66 -19.73 -16.65
CA GLY A 264 -25.49 -20.63 -16.66
C GLY A 264 -24.50 -20.43 -17.83
N ALA A 265 -24.77 -19.50 -18.74
CA ALA A 265 -23.91 -19.16 -19.87
C ALA A 265 -22.60 -18.48 -19.43
N ILE A 266 -22.63 -17.68 -18.36
CA ILE A 266 -21.43 -17.24 -17.63
C ILE A 266 -21.21 -18.19 -16.47
N ALA A 267 -20.14 -18.99 -16.55
CA ALA A 267 -19.74 -19.90 -15.48
C ALA A 267 -18.94 -19.21 -14.36
N ASN A 268 -18.88 -19.85 -13.20
CA ASN A 268 -17.91 -19.55 -12.16
C ASN A 268 -16.49 -19.61 -12.71
N ASN A 269 -15.67 -18.60 -12.39
CA ASN A 269 -14.31 -18.50 -12.91
C ASN A 269 -13.40 -19.59 -12.31
N ASP A 270 -12.74 -20.34 -13.20
CA ASP A 270 -11.62 -21.23 -12.91
C ASP A 270 -10.53 -21.01 -13.98
N ILE A 271 -9.71 -19.98 -13.76
CA ILE A 271 -8.82 -19.39 -14.75
C ILE A 271 -7.36 -19.72 -14.44
N ASP A 272 -6.74 -20.44 -15.36
CA ASP A 272 -5.30 -20.64 -15.44
C ASP A 272 -4.59 -19.33 -15.85
N LEU A 273 -4.20 -18.53 -14.85
CA LEU A 273 -3.51 -17.25 -15.05
C LEU A 273 -2.16 -17.44 -15.76
N GLU A 274 -1.42 -18.52 -15.46
CA GLU A 274 -0.10 -18.80 -16.07
C GLU A 274 -0.23 -18.92 -17.60
N LYS A 275 -1.20 -19.72 -18.07
CA LYS A 275 -1.51 -19.88 -19.49
C LYS A 275 -2.02 -18.60 -20.16
N VAL A 276 -2.83 -17.81 -19.45
CA VAL A 276 -3.36 -16.54 -19.97
C VAL A 276 -2.24 -15.52 -20.18
N TYR A 277 -1.34 -15.33 -19.20
CA TYR A 277 -0.23 -14.39 -19.34
C TYR A 277 0.86 -14.90 -20.30
N SER A 278 1.10 -16.22 -20.36
CA SER A 278 1.99 -16.84 -21.36
C SER A 278 1.54 -16.57 -22.80
N SER A 279 0.23 -16.66 -23.05
CA SER A 279 -0.35 -16.43 -24.39
C SER A 279 -0.67 -14.97 -24.69
N LYS A 280 -0.61 -14.09 -23.67
CA LYS A 280 -0.98 -12.66 -23.73
C LYS A 280 -2.37 -12.40 -24.31
N ARG A 281 -3.28 -13.37 -24.22
CA ARG A 281 -4.64 -13.30 -24.78
C ARG A 281 -5.63 -13.92 -23.82
N PHE A 282 -6.76 -13.25 -23.63
CA PHE A 282 -7.90 -13.77 -22.88
C PHE A 282 -9.18 -13.53 -23.68
N ASN A 283 -9.82 -14.62 -24.10
CA ASN A 283 -11.13 -14.59 -24.73
C ASN A 283 -12.11 -15.26 -23.77
N TYR A 284 -13.04 -14.49 -23.21
CA TYR A 284 -14.10 -15.06 -22.37
C TYR A 284 -14.95 -16.02 -23.22
N LYS A 285 -15.30 -17.17 -22.65
CA LYS A 285 -16.11 -18.19 -23.32
C LYS A 285 -17.41 -18.37 -22.56
N TYR A 286 -18.52 -18.23 -23.28
CA TYR A 286 -19.84 -18.56 -22.76
C TYR A 286 -20.10 -20.06 -22.92
N ASN A 287 -20.74 -20.65 -21.92
CA ASN A 287 -21.37 -21.95 -22.04
C ASN A 287 -22.65 -21.85 -22.88
N PRO A 288 -23.18 -22.98 -23.37
CA PRO A 288 -24.56 -23.04 -23.85
C PRO A 288 -25.53 -22.53 -22.78
N ILE A 289 -26.50 -21.73 -23.20
CA ILE A 289 -27.56 -21.16 -22.35
C ILE A 289 -28.47 -22.29 -21.84
N ASP A 290 -28.71 -22.35 -20.53
CA ASP A 290 -29.75 -23.18 -19.95
C ASP A 290 -31.10 -22.44 -20.02
N THR A 291 -31.90 -22.78 -21.04
CA THR A 291 -33.22 -22.17 -21.27
C THR A 291 -34.30 -22.66 -20.29
N THR A 292 -33.99 -23.53 -19.32
CA THR A 292 -34.95 -23.93 -18.27
C THR A 292 -35.19 -22.81 -17.24
N VAL A 293 -34.31 -21.80 -17.20
CA VAL A 293 -34.40 -20.64 -16.29
C VAL A 293 -35.46 -19.66 -16.79
N SER A 294 -36.66 -19.72 -16.18
CA SER A 294 -37.80 -18.89 -16.56
C SER A 294 -37.82 -17.48 -15.94
N THR A 295 -36.96 -17.20 -14.95
CA THR A 295 -36.94 -15.91 -14.24
C THR A 295 -35.69 -15.10 -14.56
N LYS A 296 -35.88 -13.92 -15.15
CA LYS A 296 -34.82 -12.99 -15.54
C LYS A 296 -34.87 -11.71 -14.71
N TYR A 297 -33.77 -10.97 -14.75
CA TYR A 297 -33.66 -9.60 -14.26
C TYR A 297 -34.22 -8.64 -15.30
N GLU A 298 -35.26 -7.89 -14.93
CA GLU A 298 -35.86 -6.89 -15.79
C GLU A 298 -35.11 -5.57 -15.72
N ILE A 299 -34.68 -5.05 -16.87
CA ILE A 299 -33.95 -3.76 -16.95
C ILE A 299 -34.80 -2.58 -16.48
N ASN A 300 -36.13 -2.70 -16.57
CA ASN A 300 -37.09 -1.67 -16.17
C ASN A 300 -37.22 -1.52 -14.64
N ASP A 301 -36.83 -2.53 -13.86
CA ASP A 301 -36.83 -2.46 -12.39
C ASP A 301 -35.63 -1.65 -11.87
N VAL A 302 -34.60 -1.43 -12.69
CA VAL A 302 -33.35 -0.77 -12.29
C VAL A 302 -33.57 0.71 -12.03
N VAL A 303 -33.34 1.14 -10.79
CA VAL A 303 -33.56 2.52 -10.35
C VAL A 303 -32.25 3.30 -10.43
N VAL A 304 -32.07 4.08 -11.50
CA VAL A 304 -30.92 5.00 -11.63
C VAL A 304 -31.02 6.12 -10.58
N PRO A 305 -29.98 6.34 -9.74
CA PRO A 305 -30.01 7.37 -8.70
C PRO A 305 -29.86 8.80 -9.20
N THR A 306 -30.27 9.75 -8.35
CA THR A 306 -30.10 11.20 -8.58
C THR A 306 -29.19 11.88 -7.56
N ASP A 307 -28.99 11.31 -6.36
CA ASP A 307 -27.95 11.76 -5.43
C ASP A 307 -26.57 11.37 -5.95
N LYS A 308 -25.62 12.31 -5.90
CA LYS A 308 -24.26 12.17 -6.43
C LYS A 308 -23.51 10.94 -5.88
N ASN A 309 -23.61 10.66 -4.59
CA ASN A 309 -22.87 9.54 -3.99
C ASN A 309 -23.49 8.21 -4.42
N SER A 310 -24.81 8.16 -4.45
CA SER A 310 -25.60 7.01 -4.92
C SER A 310 -25.30 6.69 -6.39
N LEU A 311 -25.20 7.73 -7.22
CA LEU A 311 -24.89 7.64 -8.64
C LEU A 311 -23.46 7.13 -8.90
N LEU A 312 -22.47 7.59 -8.12
CA LEU A 312 -21.11 7.05 -8.19
C LEU A 312 -21.03 5.57 -7.79
N PHE A 313 -21.80 5.15 -6.77
CA PHE A 313 -21.85 3.74 -6.38
C PHE A 313 -22.56 2.88 -7.44
N PHE A 314 -23.67 3.38 -8.00
CA PHE A 314 -24.36 2.73 -9.10
C PHE A 314 -23.42 2.57 -10.31
N LEU A 315 -22.67 3.63 -10.67
CA LEU A 315 -21.66 3.59 -11.73
C LEU A 315 -20.57 2.55 -11.45
N ALA A 316 -20.11 2.42 -10.20
CA ALA A 316 -19.17 1.38 -9.79
C ALA A 316 -19.75 -0.04 -10.00
N ILE A 317 -21.01 -0.28 -9.64
CA ILE A 317 -21.69 -1.55 -9.90
C ILE A 317 -21.75 -1.82 -11.41
N VAL A 318 -22.35 -0.92 -12.21
CA VAL A 318 -22.56 -1.20 -13.64
C VAL A 318 -21.25 -1.25 -14.44
N THR A 319 -20.20 -0.55 -13.99
CA THR A 319 -18.86 -0.67 -14.59
C THR A 319 -18.22 -2.04 -14.31
N VAL A 320 -18.44 -2.61 -13.12
CA VAL A 320 -17.91 -3.94 -12.77
C VAL A 320 -18.70 -5.03 -13.50
N PHE A 321 -20.03 -5.01 -13.46
CA PHE A 321 -20.86 -6.08 -14.00
C PHE A 321 -21.14 -5.97 -15.52
N SER A 322 -20.79 -4.86 -16.18
CA SER A 322 -20.74 -4.81 -17.65
C SER A 322 -19.65 -5.70 -18.26
N LYS A 323 -18.66 -6.14 -17.47
CA LYS A 323 -17.65 -7.14 -17.88
C LYS A 323 -18.12 -8.56 -17.51
N PRO A 324 -18.33 -9.47 -18.48
CA PRO A 324 -18.93 -10.79 -18.22
C PRO A 324 -18.10 -11.65 -17.25
N ILE A 325 -16.77 -11.54 -17.33
CA ILE A 325 -15.86 -12.22 -16.41
C ILE A 325 -16.13 -11.88 -14.93
N ASN A 326 -16.56 -10.65 -14.62
CA ASN A 326 -16.75 -10.24 -13.24
C ASN A 326 -17.96 -10.94 -12.59
N CYS A 327 -18.99 -11.28 -13.37
CA CYS A 327 -20.13 -12.06 -12.89
C CYS A 327 -19.69 -13.43 -12.35
N GLY A 328 -18.71 -14.10 -13.01
CA GLY A 328 -18.15 -15.39 -12.57
C GLY A 328 -17.36 -15.38 -11.25
N TYR A 329 -17.28 -14.24 -10.54
CA TYR A 329 -16.75 -14.16 -9.17
C TYR A 329 -17.84 -14.09 -8.09
N PHE A 330 -19.12 -14.24 -8.48
CA PHE A 330 -20.28 -14.16 -7.59
C PHE A 330 -21.21 -15.35 -7.83
N ASP A 331 -21.80 -15.87 -6.75
CA ASP A 331 -22.79 -16.94 -6.87
C ASP A 331 -24.18 -16.32 -7.14
N GLN A 332 -25.15 -17.13 -7.56
CA GLN A 332 -26.50 -16.67 -7.90
C GLN A 332 -27.16 -15.83 -6.79
N ASP A 333 -27.09 -16.29 -5.52
CA ASP A 333 -27.57 -15.56 -4.32
C ASP A 333 -26.88 -14.22 -4.06
N GLU A 334 -25.75 -13.97 -4.70
CA GLU A 334 -24.99 -12.71 -4.63
C GLU A 334 -25.35 -11.80 -5.81
N LEU A 335 -25.54 -12.36 -7.01
CA LEU A 335 -26.05 -11.63 -8.18
C LEU A 335 -27.49 -11.14 -7.96
N ASP A 336 -28.36 -11.98 -7.40
CA ASP A 336 -29.72 -11.57 -6.98
C ASP A 336 -29.67 -10.46 -5.92
N PHE A 337 -28.65 -10.46 -5.06
CA PHE A 337 -28.44 -9.41 -4.05
C PHE A 337 -27.86 -8.12 -4.64
N VAL A 338 -26.99 -8.19 -5.66
CA VAL A 338 -26.57 -7.04 -6.48
C VAL A 338 -27.77 -6.42 -7.18
N PHE A 339 -28.61 -7.23 -7.83
CA PHE A 339 -29.84 -6.75 -8.45
C PHE A 339 -30.78 -6.09 -7.42
N SER A 340 -30.92 -6.70 -6.24
CA SER A 340 -31.70 -6.13 -5.13
C SER A 340 -31.15 -4.78 -4.63
N MET A 341 -29.85 -4.47 -4.80
CA MET A 341 -29.30 -3.14 -4.47
C MET A 341 -29.64 -2.08 -5.53
N ILE A 342 -29.54 -2.40 -6.82
CA ILE A 342 -29.80 -1.44 -7.91
C ILE A 342 -31.29 -1.21 -8.20
N THR A 343 -32.16 -2.05 -7.64
CA THR A 343 -33.64 -1.91 -7.69
C THR A 343 -34.23 -1.21 -6.45
N LEU A 344 -33.41 -0.86 -5.44
CA LEU A 344 -33.84 -0.06 -4.29
C LEU A 344 -34.37 1.31 -4.72
N ARG A 345 -35.35 1.87 -3.99
CA ARG A 345 -35.82 3.24 -4.26
C ARG A 345 -34.71 4.26 -4.06
N ARG A 346 -34.76 5.39 -4.80
CA ARG A 346 -33.70 6.43 -4.78
C ARG A 346 -33.30 6.88 -3.36
N ASN A 347 -34.27 7.04 -2.46
CA ASN A 347 -34.01 7.43 -1.07
C ASN A 347 -33.36 6.31 -0.24
N ALA A 348 -33.72 5.05 -0.50
CA ALA A 348 -33.10 3.88 0.14
C ALA A 348 -31.65 3.70 -0.33
N GLN A 349 -31.38 3.87 -1.63
CA GLN A 349 -30.01 3.90 -2.16
C GLN A 349 -29.19 5.03 -1.51
N ALA A 350 -29.72 6.24 -1.45
CA ALA A 350 -29.04 7.37 -0.79
C ALA A 350 -28.71 7.08 0.68
N LEU A 351 -29.67 6.55 1.44
CA LEU A 351 -29.48 6.22 2.85
C LEU A 351 -28.45 5.08 3.02
N LEU A 352 -28.49 4.06 2.17
CA LEU A 352 -27.51 2.98 2.15
C LEU A 352 -26.08 3.51 1.97
N ILE A 353 -25.84 4.40 0.99
CA ILE A 353 -24.49 4.95 0.75
C ILE A 353 -24.05 5.88 1.88
N ARG A 354 -24.95 6.70 2.44
CA ARG A 354 -24.66 7.53 3.62
C ARG A 354 -24.22 6.67 4.82
N MET A 355 -24.80 5.49 4.99
CA MET A 355 -24.47 4.55 6.06
C MET A 355 -23.21 3.71 5.78
N LEU A 356 -22.95 3.31 4.52
CA LEU A 356 -21.69 2.65 4.11
C LEU A 356 -20.45 3.53 4.38
N LYS A 357 -20.60 4.85 4.29
CA LYS A 357 -19.54 5.82 4.64
C LYS A 357 -19.37 6.04 6.15
N ARG A 358 -20.22 5.46 7.02
CA ARG A 358 -20.10 5.53 8.49
C ARG A 358 -19.31 4.33 9.03
N LYS A 359 -18.95 4.41 10.33
CA LYS A 359 -18.37 3.27 11.04
C LYS A 359 -19.37 2.10 11.06
N HIS A 360 -18.87 0.90 10.75
CA HIS A 360 -19.61 -0.36 10.84
C HIS A 360 -19.84 -0.74 12.31
N THR A 361 -20.96 -0.24 12.86
CA THR A 361 -21.47 -0.50 14.21
C THR A 361 -23.00 -0.38 14.18
N TRP A 362 -23.66 -0.79 15.25
CA TRP A 362 -25.04 -0.39 15.50
C TRP A 362 -25.20 1.14 15.57
N HIS A 363 -26.30 1.66 15.05
CA HIS A 363 -26.72 3.06 15.13
C HIS A 363 -28.19 3.13 15.53
N ARG A 364 -28.57 4.06 16.42
CA ARG A 364 -29.99 4.35 16.68
C ARG A 364 -30.58 5.16 15.54
N ILE A 365 -31.76 4.82 15.06
CA ILE A 365 -32.44 5.57 13.97
C ILE A 365 -32.67 7.02 14.39
N SER A 366 -33.06 7.27 15.64
CA SER A 366 -33.30 8.61 16.21
C SER A 366 -32.09 9.55 16.19
N ASN A 367 -30.87 8.99 16.12
CA ASN A 367 -29.61 9.74 16.06
C ASN A 367 -29.11 9.97 14.62
N ILE A 368 -29.83 9.48 13.61
CA ILE A 368 -29.49 9.65 12.20
C ILE A 368 -30.42 10.73 11.61
N LYS A 369 -29.84 11.74 10.98
CA LYS A 369 -30.59 12.84 10.36
C LYS A 369 -30.01 13.13 8.98
N TYR A 370 -30.83 12.94 7.94
CA TYR A 370 -30.53 13.24 6.55
C TYR A 370 -31.75 13.90 5.92
N ALA A 371 -31.98 15.17 6.28
CA ALA A 371 -33.14 15.94 5.83
C ALA A 371 -33.15 16.14 4.30
N GLU A 372 -32.02 15.96 3.63
CA GLU A 372 -31.92 15.93 2.17
C GLU A 372 -32.48 14.65 1.53
N ILE A 373 -32.73 13.60 2.32
CA ILE A 373 -33.32 12.32 1.90
C ILE A 373 -34.78 12.24 2.36
N SER A 374 -35.02 12.43 3.67
CA SER A 374 -36.36 12.47 4.26
C SER A 374 -36.30 13.01 5.70
N ASN A 375 -37.38 13.63 6.15
CA ASN A 375 -37.56 14.02 7.55
C ASN A 375 -37.83 12.83 8.47
N ASP A 376 -38.46 11.77 7.94
CA ASP A 376 -38.59 10.47 8.60
C ASP A 376 -37.82 9.40 7.81
N LEU A 377 -36.85 8.77 8.47
CA LEU A 377 -36.01 7.73 7.89
C LEU A 377 -36.51 6.31 8.21
N LYS A 378 -37.47 6.13 9.14
CA LYS A 378 -37.90 4.81 9.59
C LYS A 378 -38.49 3.95 8.44
N PRO A 379 -39.42 4.44 7.59
CA PRO A 379 -39.92 3.65 6.45
C PRO A 379 -38.84 3.27 5.43
N ILE A 380 -37.79 4.09 5.29
CA ILE A 380 -36.67 3.83 4.38
C ILE A 380 -35.75 2.77 4.97
N PHE A 381 -35.52 2.80 6.29
CA PHE A 381 -34.83 1.71 6.98
C PHE A 381 -35.63 0.40 6.96
N ASP A 382 -36.96 0.45 7.06
CA ASP A 382 -37.81 -0.74 6.97
C ASP A 382 -37.74 -1.38 5.56
N GLU A 383 -37.72 -0.57 4.48
CA GLU A 383 -37.42 -1.05 3.12
C GLU A 383 -36.05 -1.75 3.08
N LEU A 384 -35.00 -1.08 3.58
CA LEU A 384 -33.63 -1.61 3.59
C LEU A 384 -33.47 -2.88 4.45
N VAL A 385 -34.19 -3.01 5.56
CA VAL A 385 -34.22 -4.22 6.41
C VAL A 385 -34.97 -5.34 5.68
N SER A 386 -36.11 -5.07 5.05
CA SER A 386 -36.85 -6.08 4.27
C SER A 386 -36.01 -6.65 3.11
N ARG A 387 -35.14 -5.82 2.52
CA ARG A 387 -34.16 -6.20 1.49
C ARG A 387 -32.87 -6.78 2.06
N SER A 388 -32.80 -7.10 3.37
CA SER A 388 -31.63 -7.65 4.07
C SER A 388 -30.35 -6.80 4.00
N MET A 389 -30.46 -5.51 3.69
CA MET A 389 -29.33 -4.58 3.67
C MET A 389 -28.88 -4.19 5.09
N PHE A 390 -29.82 -4.20 6.04
CA PHE A 390 -29.57 -3.93 7.46
C PHE A 390 -30.20 -5.00 8.36
N LYS A 391 -29.59 -5.20 9.51
CA LYS A 391 -30.11 -5.96 10.66
C LYS A 391 -30.73 -4.96 11.64
N ASN A 392 -31.90 -5.27 12.19
CA ASN A 392 -32.56 -4.48 13.25
C ASN A 392 -32.75 -5.25 14.58
N ASN A 393 -32.60 -6.58 14.58
CA ASN A 393 -32.73 -7.40 15.78
C ASN A 393 -31.42 -7.37 16.62
N MET A 394 -31.53 -6.91 17.87
CA MET A 394 -30.43 -6.80 18.85
C MET A 394 -30.36 -7.96 19.86
N ASP A 395 -31.25 -8.96 19.78
CA ASP A 395 -31.43 -9.96 20.84
C ASP A 395 -30.21 -10.85 21.05
N LYS A 396 -29.49 -11.15 19.96
CA LYS A 396 -28.25 -11.95 19.94
C LYS A 396 -26.96 -11.12 20.12
N GLU A 397 -27.05 -9.80 20.09
CA GLU A 397 -25.88 -8.90 20.19
C GLU A 397 -25.33 -8.87 21.63
N ASP A 398 -24.02 -8.68 21.83
CA ASP A 398 -23.44 -8.55 23.17
C ASP A 398 -24.01 -7.31 23.89
N VAL A 399 -24.48 -7.50 25.12
CA VAL A 399 -24.98 -6.40 25.99
C VAL A 399 -23.89 -5.34 26.21
N PHE A 400 -22.60 -5.69 26.19
CA PHE A 400 -21.52 -4.71 26.22
C PHE A 400 -21.54 -3.76 25.01
N VAL A 401 -21.80 -4.27 23.80
CA VAL A 401 -21.92 -3.44 22.59
C VAL A 401 -23.11 -2.50 22.72
N LEU A 402 -24.27 -3.03 23.14
CA LEU A 402 -25.50 -2.26 23.34
C LEU A 402 -25.36 -1.19 24.42
N LEU A 403 -24.74 -1.51 25.56
CA LEU A 403 -24.42 -0.54 26.64
C LEU A 403 -23.47 0.57 26.15
N ASN A 404 -22.57 0.29 25.20
CA ASN A 404 -21.71 1.31 24.61
C ASN A 404 -22.46 2.25 23.65
N LEU A 405 -23.64 1.90 23.15
CA LEU A 405 -24.53 2.80 22.39
C LEU A 405 -25.30 3.78 23.29
N LEU A 406 -25.43 3.50 24.59
CA LEU A 406 -26.12 4.38 25.55
C LEU A 406 -25.33 5.66 25.84
N HIS A 407 -26.03 6.77 26.03
CA HIS A 407 -25.48 8.02 26.55
C HIS A 407 -25.15 7.85 28.05
N ALA A 408 -24.30 8.72 28.60
CA ALA A 408 -23.75 8.53 29.94
C ALA A 408 -24.81 8.66 31.05
N ASP A 409 -25.82 9.49 30.83
CA ASP A 409 -27.00 9.70 31.65
C ASP A 409 -27.96 8.49 31.61
N GLU A 410 -28.16 7.86 30.45
CA GLU A 410 -28.92 6.62 30.31
C GLU A 410 -28.25 5.45 31.03
N VAL A 411 -26.92 5.28 30.89
CA VAL A 411 -26.15 4.31 31.70
C VAL A 411 -26.27 4.62 33.20
N SER A 412 -26.25 5.90 33.58
CA SER A 412 -26.44 6.32 34.97
C SER A 412 -27.87 6.08 35.48
N LYS A 413 -28.87 6.04 34.60
CA LYS A 413 -30.24 5.60 34.92
C LYS A 413 -30.27 4.09 35.22
N ILE A 414 -29.68 3.26 34.35
CA ILE A 414 -29.54 1.81 34.57
C ILE A 414 -28.80 1.51 35.89
N CYS A 415 -27.69 2.20 36.17
CA CYS A 415 -26.99 2.05 37.44
C CYS A 415 -27.90 2.33 38.65
N ARG A 416 -28.73 3.37 38.61
CA ARG A 416 -29.68 3.69 39.68
C ARG A 416 -30.78 2.63 39.82
N GLU A 417 -31.34 2.16 38.71
CA GLU A 417 -32.32 1.06 38.68
C GLU A 417 -31.76 -0.24 39.28
N LEU A 418 -30.47 -0.54 39.03
CA LEU A 418 -29.76 -1.71 39.57
C LEU A 418 -29.09 -1.47 40.94
N LYS A 419 -29.23 -0.29 41.55
CA LYS A 419 -28.56 0.12 42.81
C LYS A 419 -27.02 0.03 42.78
N ILE A 420 -26.41 0.25 41.62
CA ILE A 420 -24.95 0.26 41.39
C ILE A 420 -24.42 1.70 41.48
N SER A 421 -23.24 1.91 42.08
CA SER A 421 -22.62 3.25 42.13
C SER A 421 -22.23 3.75 40.74
N VAL A 422 -22.66 4.95 40.37
CA VAL A 422 -22.29 5.62 39.11
C VAL A 422 -20.85 6.11 39.18
N ARG A 423 -19.98 5.70 38.24
CA ARG A 423 -18.55 6.07 38.21
C ARG A 423 -18.07 6.44 36.80
N GLY A 424 -18.87 7.22 36.07
CA GLY A 424 -18.64 7.54 34.66
C GLY A 424 -18.90 6.35 33.74
N LYS A 425 -19.19 6.62 32.45
CA LYS A 425 -19.77 5.62 31.53
C LYS A 425 -19.00 4.28 31.51
N ARG A 426 -17.68 4.29 31.35
CA ARG A 426 -16.89 3.06 31.22
C ARG A 426 -16.95 2.17 32.47
N LEU A 427 -16.60 2.71 33.64
CA LEU A 427 -16.56 1.93 34.89
C LEU A 427 -17.98 1.51 35.32
N SER A 428 -19.00 2.32 35.01
CA SER A 428 -20.40 1.94 35.19
C SER A 428 -20.80 0.75 34.31
N ILE A 429 -20.38 0.69 33.04
CA ILE A 429 -20.62 -0.47 32.16
C ILE A 429 -19.92 -1.72 32.72
N GLU A 430 -18.66 -1.62 33.11
CA GLU A 430 -17.90 -2.74 33.72
C GLU A 430 -18.58 -3.24 35.02
N SER A 431 -19.12 -2.33 35.82
CA SER A 431 -19.87 -2.65 37.05
C SER A 431 -21.22 -3.34 36.75
N ILE A 432 -21.97 -2.85 35.76
CA ILE A 432 -23.24 -3.44 35.30
C ILE A 432 -23.01 -4.87 34.78
N LEU A 433 -21.98 -5.09 33.96
CA LEU A 433 -21.65 -6.41 33.43
C LEU A 433 -21.21 -7.38 34.53
N THR A 434 -20.47 -6.90 35.53
CA THR A 434 -20.06 -7.72 36.67
C THR A 434 -21.27 -8.15 37.51
N PHE A 435 -22.20 -7.22 37.78
CA PHE A 435 -23.45 -7.52 38.49
C PHE A 435 -24.30 -8.57 37.76
N CYS A 436 -24.36 -8.53 36.43
CA CYS A 436 -25.20 -9.43 35.63
C CYS A 436 -24.65 -10.86 35.47
N LYS A 437 -23.46 -11.16 36.00
CA LYS A 437 -22.92 -12.54 36.12
C LYS A 437 -23.52 -13.31 37.31
N THR A 438 -24.34 -12.67 38.14
CA THR A 438 -25.02 -13.32 39.27
C THR A 438 -26.15 -14.25 38.80
N LYS A 439 -26.31 -15.39 39.49
CA LYS A 439 -27.42 -16.32 39.23
C LYS A 439 -28.76 -15.69 39.64
N SER A 440 -29.86 -16.18 39.05
CA SER A 440 -31.20 -15.78 39.49
C SER A 440 -31.41 -16.15 40.96
N LEU A 441 -32.07 -15.26 41.72
CA LEU A 441 -32.34 -15.47 43.15
C LEU A 441 -33.38 -16.57 43.39
N PHE A 442 -34.22 -16.86 42.39
CA PHE A 442 -35.28 -17.88 42.48
C PHE A 442 -35.45 -18.64 41.15
N PRO A 443 -35.77 -19.95 41.18
CA PRO A 443 -36.20 -20.69 40.00
C PRO A 443 -37.40 -20.01 39.32
N GLY A 444 -37.42 -19.97 37.99
CA GLY A 444 -38.50 -19.34 37.21
C GLY A 444 -38.45 -17.81 37.08
N MET A 445 -37.62 -17.10 37.86
CA MET A 445 -37.45 -15.65 37.66
C MET A 445 -36.51 -15.31 36.50
N ALA A 446 -36.91 -14.33 35.69
CA ALA A 446 -36.07 -13.72 34.66
C ALA A 446 -34.74 -13.21 35.25
N THR A 447 -33.62 -13.69 34.70
CA THR A 447 -32.27 -13.42 35.19
C THR A 447 -31.93 -11.92 35.16
N PRO A 448 -30.99 -11.43 36.00
CA PRO A 448 -30.53 -10.05 35.94
C PRO A 448 -30.09 -9.60 34.54
N ALA A 449 -29.46 -10.50 33.77
CA ALA A 449 -29.08 -10.26 32.38
C ALA A 449 -30.28 -10.07 31.43
N THR A 450 -31.33 -10.87 31.54
CA THR A 450 -32.55 -10.69 30.70
C THR A 450 -33.29 -9.38 31.04
N LYS A 451 -33.39 -9.02 32.33
CA LYS A 451 -33.95 -7.74 32.77
C LYS A 451 -33.11 -6.55 32.29
N LEU A 452 -31.78 -6.64 32.39
CA LEU A 452 -30.88 -5.63 31.84
C LEU A 452 -31.08 -5.47 30.33
N ARG A 453 -31.11 -6.55 29.55
CA ARG A 453 -31.32 -6.47 28.09
C ARG A 453 -32.65 -5.79 27.75
N ALA A 454 -33.73 -6.12 28.47
CA ALA A 454 -35.02 -5.45 28.30
C ALA A 454 -34.94 -3.93 28.58
N SER A 455 -34.31 -3.51 29.69
CA SER A 455 -34.09 -2.08 29.98
C SER A 455 -33.20 -1.39 28.95
N VAL A 456 -32.13 -2.04 28.49
CA VAL A 456 -31.22 -1.51 27.47
C VAL A 456 -31.93 -1.34 26.13
N ASN A 457 -32.63 -2.37 25.64
CA ASN A 457 -33.40 -2.30 24.39
C ASN A 457 -34.48 -1.20 24.45
N LYS A 458 -35.17 -1.07 25.60
CA LYS A 458 -36.18 -0.01 25.82
C LYS A 458 -35.60 1.41 25.78
N LEU A 459 -34.36 1.61 26.23
CA LEU A 459 -33.66 2.91 26.18
C LEU A 459 -33.02 3.20 24.81
N LEU A 460 -32.54 2.16 24.12
CA LEU A 460 -31.98 2.30 22.78
C LEU A 460 -33.06 2.60 21.73
N GLY A 461 -34.23 1.97 21.84
CA GLY A 461 -35.28 2.05 20.82
C GLY A 461 -34.84 1.39 19.51
N ASP A 462 -35.32 1.92 18.38
CA ASP A 462 -34.99 1.42 17.05
C ASP A 462 -33.49 1.58 16.72
N CYS A 463 -32.82 0.46 16.52
CA CYS A 463 -31.42 0.39 16.11
C CYS A 463 -31.26 -0.40 14.81
N ILE A 464 -30.26 -0.02 14.03
CA ILE A 464 -29.87 -0.69 12.78
C ILE A 464 -28.36 -0.93 12.74
N LEU A 465 -27.96 -2.03 12.12
CA LEU A 465 -26.58 -2.39 11.80
C LEU A 465 -26.53 -2.78 10.32
N LEU A 466 -25.56 -2.24 9.58
CA LEU A 466 -25.35 -2.63 8.18
C LEU A 466 -25.04 -4.14 8.12
N ASN A 467 -25.68 -4.87 7.23
CA ASN A 467 -25.43 -6.31 7.11
C ASN A 467 -24.03 -6.58 6.55
N ASP A 468 -23.30 -7.52 7.14
CA ASP A 468 -21.92 -7.85 6.77
C ASP A 468 -21.82 -8.33 5.31
N LYS A 469 -22.84 -9.07 4.80
CA LYS A 469 -22.96 -9.45 3.38
C LYS A 469 -22.90 -8.24 2.44
N VAL A 470 -23.50 -7.09 2.83
CA VAL A 470 -23.42 -5.86 2.02
C VAL A 470 -21.99 -5.33 2.00
N LYS A 471 -21.34 -5.25 3.16
CA LYS A 471 -19.95 -4.75 3.27
C LYS A 471 -18.97 -5.62 2.47
N GLU A 472 -19.09 -6.95 2.56
CA GLU A 472 -18.26 -7.91 1.84
C GLU A 472 -18.48 -7.86 0.32
N LEU A 473 -19.72 -7.67 -0.12
CA LEU A 473 -20.06 -7.50 -1.53
C LEU A 473 -19.54 -6.16 -2.07
N VAL A 474 -19.72 -5.08 -1.32
CA VAL A 474 -19.19 -3.74 -1.64
C VAL A 474 -17.67 -3.76 -1.76
N ASP A 475 -16.94 -4.37 -0.83
CA ASP A 475 -15.47 -4.41 -0.91
C ASP A 475 -14.96 -5.31 -2.05
N ARG A 476 -15.71 -6.36 -2.42
CA ARG A 476 -15.48 -7.11 -3.68
C ARG A 476 -15.67 -6.24 -4.92
N ILE A 477 -16.79 -5.53 -5.03
CA ILE A 477 -17.09 -4.66 -6.18
C ILE A 477 -16.03 -3.57 -6.32
N ILE A 478 -15.66 -2.88 -5.23
CA ILE A 478 -14.60 -1.87 -5.27
C ILE A 478 -13.22 -2.50 -5.56
N THR A 479 -12.95 -3.72 -5.10
CA THR A 479 -11.71 -4.44 -5.44
C THR A 479 -11.65 -4.87 -6.91
N LEU A 480 -12.77 -5.19 -7.55
CA LEU A 480 -12.81 -5.44 -8.99
C LEU A 480 -12.72 -4.15 -9.82
N LEU A 481 -13.24 -3.03 -9.31
CA LEU A 481 -13.13 -1.71 -9.95
C LEU A 481 -11.71 -1.12 -9.86
N ILE A 482 -11.07 -1.22 -8.68
CA ILE A 482 -9.74 -0.67 -8.38
C ILE A 482 -8.92 -1.73 -7.62
N PRO A 483 -8.40 -2.76 -8.31
CA PRO A 483 -7.66 -3.85 -7.66
C PRO A 483 -6.45 -3.37 -6.87
N ASN A 484 -5.74 -2.41 -7.44
CA ASN A 484 -4.54 -1.78 -6.89
C ASN A 484 -4.82 -0.70 -5.83
N ARG A 485 -6.08 -0.49 -5.39
CA ARG A 485 -6.45 0.45 -4.31
C ARG A 485 -5.48 0.34 -3.14
N ASN A 486 -4.97 1.47 -2.67
CA ASN A 486 -4.01 1.49 -1.56
C ASN A 486 -4.68 0.93 -0.29
N SER A 487 -3.89 0.29 0.58
CA SER A 487 -4.41 -0.37 1.78
C SER A 487 -4.82 0.59 2.90
N ASP A 488 -4.48 1.88 2.78
CA ASP A 488 -4.85 2.96 3.70
C ASP A 488 -6.04 3.80 3.22
N GLU A 489 -6.42 3.70 1.93
CA GLU A 489 -7.58 4.39 1.36
C GLU A 489 -8.90 3.84 1.94
N THR A 490 -9.69 4.73 2.54
CA THR A 490 -11.03 4.39 3.02
C THR A 490 -12.06 4.44 1.89
N PHE A 491 -13.25 3.89 2.15
CA PHE A 491 -14.38 4.00 1.23
C PHE A 491 -14.77 5.46 0.93
N VAL A 492 -14.48 6.40 1.83
CA VAL A 492 -14.71 7.84 1.59
C VAL A 492 -13.70 8.39 0.56
N ASP A 493 -12.44 7.96 0.63
CA ASP A 493 -11.37 8.41 -0.26
C ASP A 493 -11.53 7.85 -1.68
N VAL A 494 -12.04 6.61 -1.80
CA VAL A 494 -12.49 6.05 -3.08
C VAL A 494 -13.59 6.92 -3.69
N PHE A 495 -14.62 7.26 -2.91
CA PHE A 495 -15.74 8.09 -3.41
C PHE A 495 -15.30 9.50 -3.77
N GLN A 496 -14.35 10.07 -3.04
CA GLN A 496 -13.79 11.38 -3.39
C GLN A 496 -12.95 11.30 -4.67
N THR A 497 -12.19 10.22 -4.88
CA THR A 497 -11.44 9.99 -6.13
C THR A 497 -12.39 9.84 -7.31
N LEU A 498 -13.41 9.00 -7.21
CA LEU A 498 -14.44 8.83 -8.26
C LEU A 498 -15.18 10.15 -8.53
N TRP A 499 -15.52 10.91 -7.48
CA TRP A 499 -16.16 12.23 -7.61
C TRP A 499 -15.28 13.20 -8.39
N ASN A 500 -13.99 13.31 -8.04
CA ASN A 500 -13.09 14.27 -8.68
C ASN A 500 -12.86 13.92 -10.17
N VAL A 501 -12.82 12.63 -10.52
CA VAL A 501 -12.74 12.18 -11.93
C VAL A 501 -13.98 12.61 -12.71
N GLU A 502 -15.19 12.29 -12.22
CA GLU A 502 -16.44 12.65 -12.91
C GLU A 502 -16.75 14.18 -12.87
N ALA A 503 -15.94 14.98 -12.16
CA ALA A 503 -16.00 16.44 -12.14
C ALA A 503 -15.00 17.14 -13.09
N ASP A 504 -14.14 16.39 -13.79
CA ASP A 504 -12.90 16.86 -14.41
C ASP A 504 -11.95 17.62 -13.44
N GLU A 505 -12.03 17.34 -12.14
CA GLU A 505 -11.10 17.89 -11.13
C GLU A 505 -9.85 17.01 -10.94
N LEU A 506 -9.88 15.80 -11.50
CA LEU A 506 -8.78 14.83 -11.44
C LEU A 506 -8.76 13.97 -12.70
N GLU A 507 -7.80 14.20 -13.58
CA GLU A 507 -7.59 13.37 -14.77
C GLU A 507 -6.54 12.29 -14.46
N PHE A 508 -6.78 11.04 -14.85
CA PHE A 508 -5.75 10.00 -14.86
C PHE A 508 -5.12 9.92 -16.27
N PRO A 509 -3.88 9.42 -16.41
CA PRO A 509 -3.26 9.20 -17.71
C PRO A 509 -4.12 8.33 -18.62
N GLU A 510 -4.25 8.72 -19.89
CA GLU A 510 -4.98 7.93 -20.89
C GLU A 510 -4.16 6.69 -21.28
N VAL A 511 -4.63 5.51 -20.87
CA VAL A 511 -3.89 4.24 -21.00
C VAL A 511 -4.79 3.11 -21.51
N THR A 512 -4.20 2.14 -22.21
CA THR A 512 -4.91 0.91 -22.59
C THR A 512 -5.01 -0.03 -21.38
N ILE A 513 -6.22 -0.27 -20.91
CA ILE A 513 -6.49 -1.21 -19.81
C ILE A 513 -6.40 -2.64 -20.35
N SER A 514 -5.72 -3.52 -19.62
CA SER A 514 -5.61 -4.95 -19.91
C SER A 514 -6.92 -5.68 -19.65
N ASP A 515 -7.42 -6.40 -20.65
CA ASP A 515 -8.56 -7.34 -20.50
C ASP A 515 -8.16 -8.69 -19.87
N LEU A 516 -6.87 -8.89 -19.57
CA LEU A 516 -6.40 -10.11 -18.90
C LEU A 516 -6.87 -10.17 -17.43
N PRO A 517 -7.43 -11.31 -16.96
CA PRO A 517 -7.79 -11.52 -15.57
C PRO A 517 -6.60 -11.46 -14.61
N ILE A 518 -6.85 -10.98 -13.40
CA ILE A 518 -5.90 -10.99 -12.28
C ILE A 518 -6.26 -11.99 -11.16
N PHE A 519 -7.52 -12.44 -11.09
CA PHE A 519 -7.99 -13.42 -10.11
C PHE A 519 -8.36 -14.72 -10.83
N ALA A 520 -7.91 -15.84 -10.30
CA ALA A 520 -8.16 -17.16 -10.91
C ALA A 520 -9.62 -17.59 -10.73
N SER A 521 -10.21 -17.32 -9.57
CA SER A 521 -11.54 -17.79 -9.18
C SER A 521 -12.15 -16.91 -8.09
N LYS A 522 -13.44 -17.11 -7.80
CA LYS A 522 -14.12 -16.48 -6.64
C LYS A 522 -13.35 -16.71 -5.34
N ARG A 523 -12.85 -17.94 -5.10
CA ARG A 523 -12.11 -18.26 -3.88
C ARG A 523 -10.82 -17.45 -3.77
N HIS A 524 -10.05 -17.37 -4.86
CA HIS A 524 -8.83 -16.57 -4.93
C HIS A 524 -9.11 -15.07 -4.64
N LEU A 525 -10.16 -14.50 -5.24
CA LEU A 525 -10.58 -13.12 -4.95
C LEU A 525 -10.89 -12.91 -3.45
N LEU A 526 -11.63 -13.82 -2.83
CA LEU A 526 -11.99 -13.74 -1.41
C LEU A 526 -10.76 -13.87 -0.50
N ASP A 527 -9.84 -14.81 -0.78
CA ASP A 527 -8.58 -14.96 -0.03
C ASP A 527 -7.69 -13.71 -0.14
N TYR A 528 -7.61 -13.10 -1.33
CA TYR A 528 -6.90 -11.85 -1.54
C TYR A 528 -7.52 -10.70 -0.73
N ILE A 529 -8.84 -10.58 -0.71
CA ILE A 529 -9.57 -9.55 0.04
C ILE A 529 -9.40 -9.73 1.56
N GLU A 530 -9.41 -10.97 2.08
CA GLU A 530 -9.11 -11.25 3.50
C GLU A 530 -7.71 -10.71 3.86
N ALA A 531 -6.70 -11.05 3.05
CA ALA A 531 -5.33 -10.62 3.26
C ALA A 531 -5.16 -9.10 3.12
N LYS A 532 -5.82 -8.47 2.13
CA LYS A 532 -5.81 -7.02 1.87
C LYS A 532 -6.41 -6.27 3.06
N ASN A 533 -7.53 -6.75 3.60
CA ASN A 533 -8.15 -6.16 4.79
C ASN A 533 -7.30 -6.36 6.06
N ALA A 534 -6.62 -7.49 6.23
CA ALA A 534 -5.65 -7.67 7.31
C ALA A 534 -4.47 -6.68 7.19
N LEU A 535 -4.01 -6.39 5.96
CA LEU A 535 -2.98 -5.37 5.70
C LEU A 535 -3.46 -3.94 6.02
N THR A 536 -4.70 -3.60 5.65
CA THR A 536 -5.35 -2.33 6.04
C THR A 536 -5.39 -2.17 7.56
N TYR A 537 -5.83 -3.20 8.28
CA TYR A 537 -5.97 -3.14 9.73
C TYR A 537 -4.62 -3.09 10.45
N ILE A 538 -3.59 -3.83 10.01
CA ILE A 538 -2.28 -3.79 10.67
C ILE A 538 -1.58 -2.43 10.51
N LEU A 539 -1.69 -1.79 9.33
CA LEU A 539 -1.13 -0.45 9.11
C LEU A 539 -1.83 0.58 10.02
N THR A 540 -3.17 0.57 10.03
CA THR A 540 -3.99 1.42 10.91
C THR A 540 -3.64 1.22 12.40
N ALA A 541 -3.39 -0.03 12.82
CA ALA A 541 -3.02 -0.36 14.20
C ALA A 541 -1.60 0.12 14.57
N ILE A 542 -0.63 0.05 13.63
CA ILE A 542 0.72 0.58 13.81
C ILE A 542 0.69 2.10 14.03
N GLU A 543 -0.03 2.84 13.18
CA GLU A 543 -0.20 4.30 13.31
C GLU A 543 -0.81 4.71 14.65
N LYS A 544 -1.86 3.99 15.07
CA LYS A 544 -2.54 4.21 16.36
C LYS A 544 -1.77 3.63 17.55
N LYS A 545 -0.59 3.04 17.33
CA LYS A 545 0.28 2.42 18.35
C LYS A 545 -0.43 1.31 19.14
N GLN A 546 -1.37 0.58 18.51
CA GLN A 546 -2.16 -0.51 19.08
C GLN A 546 -1.41 -1.84 18.95
N TRP A 547 -0.30 -1.99 19.68
CA TRP A 547 0.66 -3.08 19.46
C TRP A 547 0.10 -4.49 19.68
N ASP A 548 -0.86 -4.67 20.60
CA ASP A 548 -1.51 -5.97 20.83
C ASP A 548 -2.32 -6.41 19.59
N THR A 549 -3.01 -5.46 18.93
CA THR A 549 -3.70 -5.72 17.66
C THR A 549 -2.71 -6.08 16.54
N VAL A 550 -1.55 -5.43 16.50
CA VAL A 550 -0.47 -5.74 15.55
C VAL A 550 0.10 -7.15 15.80
N GLN A 551 0.26 -7.56 17.06
CA GLN A 551 0.71 -8.91 17.42
C GLN A 551 -0.33 -9.98 17.08
N ASN A 552 -1.62 -9.72 17.34
CA ASN A 552 -2.70 -10.65 16.98
C ASN A 552 -2.78 -10.85 15.45
N LEU A 553 -2.71 -9.78 14.67
CA LEU A 553 -2.70 -9.86 13.20
C LEU A 553 -1.43 -10.53 12.64
N GLY A 554 -0.27 -10.29 13.26
CA GLY A 554 0.97 -11.00 12.90
C GLY A 554 0.91 -12.50 13.19
N THR A 555 0.30 -12.89 14.32
CA THR A 555 0.09 -14.29 14.68
C THR A 555 -0.87 -14.98 13.72
N LEU A 556 -1.98 -14.31 13.37
CA LEU A 556 -2.92 -14.79 12.35
C LEU A 556 -2.24 -14.95 10.98
N ALA A 557 -1.40 -14.00 10.56
CA ALA A 557 -0.63 -14.10 9.33
C ALA A 557 0.30 -15.33 9.33
N ALA A 558 1.00 -15.60 10.44
CA ALA A 558 1.84 -16.77 10.59
C ALA A 558 1.06 -18.11 10.58
N GLN A 559 -0.22 -18.11 10.97
CA GLN A 559 -1.11 -19.27 10.88
C GLN A 559 -1.68 -19.46 9.46
N ARG A 560 -2.02 -18.37 8.76
CA ARG A 560 -2.56 -18.40 7.39
C ARG A 560 -1.52 -18.76 6.35
N LEU A 561 -0.30 -18.24 6.48
CA LEU A 561 0.74 -18.35 5.44
C LEU A 561 1.06 -19.78 4.95
N PRO A 562 1.21 -20.81 5.81
CA PRO A 562 1.50 -22.17 5.35
C PRO A 562 0.46 -22.75 4.37
N LEU A 563 -0.80 -22.31 4.45
CA LEU A 563 -1.88 -22.77 3.56
C LEU A 563 -1.67 -22.28 2.12
N PHE A 564 -1.22 -21.04 1.96
CA PHE A 564 -0.97 -20.40 0.66
C PHE A 564 0.42 -20.73 0.13
N LEU A 565 1.46 -20.57 0.96
CA LEU A 565 2.86 -20.69 0.54
C LEU A 565 3.19 -22.09 0.01
N LYS A 566 2.51 -23.15 0.45
CA LYS A 566 2.70 -24.49 -0.12
C LYS A 566 2.31 -24.53 -1.60
N VAL A 567 1.05 -24.20 -1.89
CA VAL A 567 0.50 -24.22 -3.26
C VAL A 567 1.27 -23.22 -4.14
N GLU A 568 1.46 -21.99 -3.66
CA GLU A 568 2.16 -20.94 -4.40
C GLU A 568 3.64 -21.29 -4.66
N SER A 569 4.34 -21.95 -3.74
CA SER A 569 5.74 -22.35 -3.97
C SER A 569 5.89 -23.53 -4.93
N GLU A 570 4.91 -24.43 -4.97
CA GLU A 570 4.84 -25.50 -5.98
C GLU A 570 4.53 -24.91 -7.36
N SER A 571 3.57 -23.99 -7.46
CA SER A 571 3.19 -23.33 -8.72
C SER A 571 4.26 -22.38 -9.29
N PHE A 572 5.08 -21.74 -8.46
CA PHE A 572 5.96 -20.64 -8.89
C PHE A 572 7.44 -20.99 -9.13
N GLN A 573 7.84 -22.26 -9.10
CA GLN A 573 9.25 -22.65 -9.36
C GLN A 573 9.71 -22.28 -10.77
N ASP A 574 8.94 -22.65 -11.79
CA ASP A 574 9.23 -22.39 -13.21
C ASP A 574 8.17 -21.48 -13.89
N SER A 575 7.41 -20.74 -13.09
CA SER A 575 6.31 -19.87 -13.55
C SER A 575 6.81 -18.63 -14.27
N SER A 576 6.20 -18.33 -15.42
CA SER A 576 6.34 -17.10 -16.21
C SER A 576 5.31 -16.01 -15.85
N LEU A 577 4.37 -16.29 -14.93
CA LEU A 577 3.40 -15.30 -14.45
C LEU A 577 4.12 -14.01 -13.99
N PRO A 578 3.81 -12.83 -14.54
CA PRO A 578 4.57 -11.62 -14.23
C PRO A 578 4.54 -11.23 -12.75
N HIS A 579 5.62 -10.63 -12.23
CA HIS A 579 5.74 -10.36 -10.79
C HIS A 579 4.70 -9.35 -10.29
N HIS A 580 4.25 -8.41 -11.13
CA HIS A 580 3.19 -7.48 -10.78
C HIS A 580 1.82 -8.15 -10.63
N ILE A 581 1.59 -9.30 -11.28
CA ILE A 581 0.39 -10.12 -11.10
C ILE A 581 0.50 -10.97 -9.83
N ARG A 582 1.71 -11.46 -9.50
CA ARG A 582 1.96 -12.15 -8.22
C ARG A 582 1.67 -11.27 -7.00
N HIS A 583 1.59 -9.95 -7.16
CA HIS A 583 1.17 -9.03 -6.09
C HIS A 583 -0.31 -9.19 -5.66
N PHE A 584 -1.14 -9.85 -6.49
CA PHE A 584 -2.53 -10.19 -6.16
C PHE A 584 -2.68 -11.57 -5.49
N MET A 585 -1.58 -12.31 -5.25
CA MET A 585 -1.65 -13.59 -4.55
C MET A 585 -1.92 -13.39 -3.05
N PRO A 586 -2.77 -14.20 -2.41
CA PRO A 586 -3.05 -14.09 -0.98
C PRO A 586 -1.80 -14.27 -0.12
N GLY A 587 -0.92 -15.24 -0.43
CA GLY A 587 0.31 -15.47 0.31
C GLY A 587 1.28 -14.29 0.24
N TYR A 588 1.38 -13.61 -0.91
CA TYR A 588 2.15 -12.36 -1.03
C TYR A 588 1.61 -11.27 -0.10
N VAL A 589 0.28 -11.08 -0.01
CA VAL A 589 -0.27 -10.05 0.87
C VAL A 589 -0.12 -10.43 2.35
N TRP A 590 -0.34 -11.70 2.72
CA TRP A 590 -0.09 -12.18 4.08
C TRP A 590 1.38 -12.05 4.52
N LEU A 591 2.35 -12.21 3.61
CA LEU A 591 3.76 -11.92 3.90
C LEU A 591 3.99 -10.43 4.21
N LYS A 592 3.23 -9.50 3.61
CA LYS A 592 3.28 -8.07 3.99
C LYS A 592 2.78 -7.88 5.42
N VAL A 593 1.67 -8.52 5.80
CA VAL A 593 1.11 -8.46 7.16
C VAL A 593 2.15 -8.97 8.16
N LEU A 594 2.71 -10.17 7.94
CA LEU A 594 3.72 -10.74 8.82
C LEU A 594 4.97 -9.85 8.93
N SER A 595 5.49 -9.36 7.79
CA SER A 595 6.66 -8.47 7.76
C SER A 595 6.41 -7.12 8.43
N LYS A 596 5.17 -6.62 8.45
CA LYS A 596 4.79 -5.39 9.18
C LYS A 596 4.61 -5.61 10.68
N SER A 597 4.31 -6.84 11.11
CA SER A 597 4.11 -7.15 12.54
C SER A 597 5.41 -7.25 13.35
N ILE A 598 6.55 -7.54 12.71
CA ILE A 598 7.84 -7.85 13.37
C ILE A 598 8.25 -6.80 14.42
N ASP A 599 8.05 -5.51 14.15
CA ASP A 599 8.41 -4.45 15.09
C ASP A 599 7.62 -4.50 16.42
N ALA A 600 6.40 -5.07 16.41
CA ALA A 600 5.61 -5.26 17.63
C ALA A 600 6.12 -6.42 18.50
N PHE A 601 6.71 -7.46 17.89
CA PHE A 601 7.31 -8.61 18.58
C PHE A 601 8.76 -8.36 19.07
N LYS A 602 9.40 -7.27 18.62
CA LYS A 602 10.71 -6.83 19.16
C LYS A 602 10.60 -6.01 20.46
N LYS A 603 9.39 -5.69 20.92
CA LYS A 603 9.18 -4.75 22.04
C LYS A 603 9.38 -5.36 23.43
N SER A 604 9.17 -6.66 23.57
CA SER A 604 9.28 -7.38 24.84
C SER A 604 10.23 -8.56 24.70
N LYS A 605 10.77 -9.08 25.82
CA LYS A 605 11.69 -10.23 25.76
C LYS A 605 10.94 -11.53 25.48
N GLU A 606 9.70 -11.60 25.95
CA GLU A 606 8.78 -12.74 25.88
C GLU A 606 8.29 -12.98 24.44
N THR A 607 8.23 -11.92 23.63
CA THR A 607 7.77 -11.94 22.23
C THR A 607 8.91 -12.05 21.20
N LEU A 608 10.16 -11.94 21.65
CA LEU A 608 11.34 -11.91 20.77
C LEU A 608 11.58 -13.24 20.03
N SER A 609 11.27 -14.37 20.67
CA SER A 609 11.37 -15.70 20.05
C SER A 609 10.41 -15.85 18.86
N GLN A 610 9.22 -15.27 18.96
CA GLN A 610 8.22 -15.20 17.89
C GLN A 610 8.70 -14.27 16.78
N ALA A 611 9.33 -13.12 17.10
CA ALA A 611 9.96 -12.26 16.08
C ALA A 611 11.00 -13.01 15.25
N ILE A 612 11.86 -13.83 15.89
CA ILE A 612 12.84 -14.68 15.21
C ILE A 612 12.13 -15.73 14.34
N LYS A 613 11.16 -16.47 14.88
CA LYS A 613 10.37 -17.47 14.13
C LYS A 613 9.70 -16.85 12.89
N PHE A 614 9.12 -15.67 13.03
CA PHE A 614 8.43 -14.98 11.94
C PHE A 614 9.40 -14.43 10.88
N LEU A 615 10.56 -13.93 11.28
CA LEU A 615 11.64 -13.57 10.34
C LEU A 615 12.14 -14.80 9.57
N LEU A 616 12.27 -15.97 10.22
CA LEU A 616 12.64 -17.21 9.53
C LEU A 616 11.59 -17.63 8.50
N ILE A 617 10.29 -17.59 8.82
CA ILE A 617 9.20 -17.86 7.85
C ILE A 617 9.32 -16.94 6.61
N LEU A 618 9.59 -15.64 6.81
CA LEU A 618 9.77 -14.68 5.72
C LEU A 618 11.01 -14.99 4.86
N ILE A 619 12.10 -15.45 5.49
CA ILE A 619 13.39 -15.74 4.85
C ILE A 619 13.41 -17.10 4.13
N GLU A 620 12.76 -18.12 4.68
CA GLU A 620 12.86 -19.51 4.20
C GLU A 620 11.99 -19.78 2.97
N GLN A 621 10.86 -19.07 2.82
CA GLN A 621 10.04 -19.15 1.60
C GLN A 621 10.79 -18.59 0.37
N ASN A 622 10.53 -19.16 -0.80
CA ASN A 622 11.22 -18.84 -2.05
C ASN A 622 10.31 -18.35 -3.19
N CYS A 623 9.01 -18.16 -2.94
CA CYS A 623 8.04 -17.75 -3.95
C CYS A 623 7.90 -16.23 -4.08
N HIS A 624 7.96 -15.48 -2.97
CA HIS A 624 7.57 -14.06 -2.92
C HIS A 624 8.62 -13.15 -2.30
N MET A 625 8.58 -11.87 -2.66
CA MET A 625 9.38 -10.79 -2.04
C MET A 625 10.87 -11.13 -1.85
N LYS A 626 11.48 -11.85 -2.81
CA LYS A 626 12.90 -12.24 -2.78
C LYS A 626 13.82 -11.03 -2.50
N HIS A 627 13.49 -9.87 -3.06
CA HIS A 627 14.16 -8.57 -2.86
C HIS A 627 14.13 -8.03 -1.41
N ARG A 628 13.40 -8.65 -0.47
CA ARG A 628 13.35 -8.24 0.95
C ARG A 628 14.16 -9.13 1.88
N LYS A 629 14.74 -10.23 1.37
CA LYS A 629 15.50 -11.16 2.22
C LYS A 629 16.69 -10.48 2.91
N GLY A 630 17.38 -9.57 2.23
CA GLY A 630 18.45 -8.75 2.82
C GLY A 630 17.97 -7.93 4.04
N GLN A 631 16.82 -7.26 3.92
CA GLN A 631 16.20 -6.51 5.02
C GLN A 631 15.86 -7.43 6.20
N TRP A 632 15.21 -8.58 5.94
CA TRP A 632 14.83 -9.52 6.99
C TRP A 632 16.04 -10.15 7.69
N TYR A 633 17.09 -10.52 6.94
CA TYR A 633 18.36 -10.94 7.52
C TYR A 633 19.00 -9.82 8.36
N SER A 634 18.97 -8.57 7.90
CA SER A 634 19.50 -7.43 8.66
C SER A 634 18.76 -7.24 9.99
N GLU A 635 17.43 -7.42 10.02
CA GLU A 635 16.64 -7.42 11.27
C GLU A 635 16.98 -8.60 12.18
N LEU A 636 17.10 -9.81 11.63
CA LEU A 636 17.45 -11.01 12.40
C LEU A 636 18.84 -10.89 13.03
N ILE A 637 19.82 -10.37 12.29
CA ILE A 637 21.18 -10.08 12.77
C ILE A 637 21.15 -8.99 13.87
N LYS A 638 20.31 -7.95 13.75
CA LYS A 638 20.12 -6.96 14.84
C LYS A 638 19.61 -7.64 16.11
N ILE A 639 18.65 -8.56 16.00
CA ILE A 639 18.08 -9.26 17.16
C ILE A 639 19.15 -10.11 17.87
N GLU A 640 19.86 -10.97 17.14
CA GLU A 640 20.92 -11.80 17.71
C GLU A 640 22.04 -10.96 18.33
N MET A 641 22.50 -9.91 17.64
CA MET A 641 23.61 -9.07 18.07
C MET A 641 23.29 -8.20 19.28
N PHE A 642 22.11 -7.58 19.33
CA PHE A 642 21.77 -6.59 20.38
C PHE A 642 20.95 -7.17 21.54
N HIS A 643 19.97 -8.02 21.26
CA HIS A 643 19.08 -8.55 22.30
C HIS A 643 19.60 -9.86 22.90
N ARG A 644 20.09 -10.80 22.08
CA ARG A 644 20.64 -12.09 22.55
C ARG A 644 22.15 -12.06 22.81
N LYS A 645 22.86 -11.06 22.29
CA LYS A 645 24.34 -10.93 22.32
C LYS A 645 25.07 -12.14 21.72
N ASN A 646 24.44 -12.83 20.78
CA ASN A 646 24.97 -14.02 20.12
C ASN A 646 25.66 -13.64 18.80
N PHE A 647 26.96 -13.35 18.87
CA PHE A 647 27.74 -12.89 17.72
C PHE A 647 28.03 -14.02 16.71
N GLU A 648 28.08 -15.29 17.14
CA GLU A 648 28.24 -16.43 16.25
C GLU A 648 26.98 -16.70 15.41
N ALA A 649 25.79 -16.66 16.03
CA ALA A 649 24.54 -16.69 15.26
C ALA A 649 24.40 -15.47 14.32
N SER A 650 24.83 -14.29 14.78
CA SER A 650 24.88 -13.08 13.95
C SER A 650 25.77 -13.27 12.72
N PHE A 651 26.94 -13.90 12.86
CA PHE A 651 27.84 -14.23 11.76
C PHE A 651 27.28 -15.32 10.83
N MET A 652 26.63 -16.36 11.39
CA MET A 652 25.95 -17.39 10.60
C MET A 652 24.87 -16.77 9.71
N PHE A 653 24.03 -15.89 10.26
CA PHE A 653 22.99 -15.21 9.48
C PHE A 653 23.57 -14.22 8.47
N LEU A 654 24.65 -13.50 8.81
CA LEU A 654 25.38 -12.64 7.86
C LEU A 654 25.93 -13.45 6.67
N SER A 655 26.52 -14.62 6.95
CA SER A 655 27.06 -15.53 5.93
C SER A 655 25.96 -16.08 5.02
N LYS A 656 24.78 -16.43 5.58
CA LYS A 656 23.61 -16.84 4.80
C LYS A 656 23.03 -15.70 3.97
N ALA A 657 23.00 -14.48 4.50
CA ALA A 657 22.46 -13.31 3.81
C ALA A 657 23.22 -12.99 2.51
N ILE A 658 24.55 -13.08 2.55
CA ILE A 658 25.45 -12.80 1.41
C ILE A 658 25.29 -13.82 0.26
N LEU A 659 24.75 -15.01 0.54
CA LEU A 659 24.43 -16.01 -0.49
C LEU A 659 23.11 -15.74 -1.22
N CYS A 660 22.39 -14.66 -0.88
CA CYS A 660 21.15 -14.29 -1.58
C CYS A 660 21.47 -13.55 -2.89
N GLU A 661 21.01 -14.09 -4.02
CA GLU A 661 21.25 -13.52 -5.36
C GLU A 661 20.64 -12.12 -5.58
N ASN A 662 19.61 -11.76 -4.79
CA ASN A 662 18.77 -10.58 -5.01
C ASN A 662 18.89 -9.54 -3.87
N LEU A 663 20.10 -9.30 -3.36
CA LEU A 663 20.36 -8.22 -2.41
C LEU A 663 20.34 -6.85 -3.14
N SER A 664 19.73 -5.84 -2.51
CA SER A 664 19.84 -4.45 -2.99
C SER A 664 21.10 -3.76 -2.45
N GLU A 665 21.54 -2.67 -3.09
CA GLU A 665 22.63 -1.80 -2.58
C GLU A 665 22.41 -1.41 -1.10
N VAL A 666 21.15 -1.18 -0.71
CA VAL A 666 20.76 -0.84 0.66
C VAL A 666 20.93 -2.03 1.60
N ASP A 667 20.62 -3.25 1.16
CA ASP A 667 20.83 -4.46 1.96
C ASP A 667 22.32 -4.74 2.15
N GLU A 668 23.11 -4.70 1.08
CA GLU A 668 24.56 -4.90 1.14
C GLU A 668 25.22 -3.89 2.09
N PHE A 669 24.87 -2.60 1.98
CA PHE A 669 25.37 -1.57 2.90
C PHE A 669 24.95 -1.80 4.35
N ASN A 670 23.69 -2.21 4.57
CA ASN A 670 23.21 -2.53 5.91
C ASN A 670 23.91 -3.77 6.49
N LEU A 671 24.25 -4.77 5.67
CA LEU A 671 25.01 -5.95 6.08
C LEU A 671 26.48 -5.60 6.36
N LEU A 672 27.10 -4.72 5.56
CA LEU A 672 28.43 -4.16 5.80
C LEU A 672 28.51 -3.42 7.15
N ASP A 673 27.52 -2.59 7.49
CA ASP A 673 27.44 -1.93 8.81
C ASP A 673 27.38 -2.96 9.96
N ARG A 674 26.62 -4.06 9.80
CA ARG A 674 26.57 -5.14 10.79
C ARG A 674 27.91 -5.87 10.88
N ALA A 675 28.52 -6.25 9.76
CA ALA A 675 29.82 -6.91 9.69
C ALA A 675 30.90 -6.10 10.41
N ASN A 676 30.99 -4.80 10.12
CA ASN A 676 31.88 -3.86 10.80
C ASN A 676 31.62 -3.76 12.31
N LYS A 677 30.35 -3.68 12.73
CA LYS A 677 29.96 -3.62 14.15
C LYS A 677 30.29 -4.91 14.92
N ILE A 678 30.23 -6.06 14.26
CA ILE A 678 30.66 -7.35 14.83
C ILE A 678 32.19 -7.42 14.90
N TYR A 679 32.90 -7.10 13.81
CA TYR A 679 34.37 -7.12 13.76
C TYR A 679 35.04 -6.21 14.80
N LYS A 680 34.47 -5.02 15.03
CA LYS A 680 34.96 -4.06 16.04
C LYS A 680 34.77 -4.51 17.50
N ARG A 681 34.06 -5.62 17.77
CA ARG A 681 33.94 -6.17 19.14
C ARG A 681 35.27 -6.71 19.67
N LYS A 682 35.52 -6.49 20.96
CA LYS A 682 36.73 -6.94 21.68
C LYS A 682 36.58 -8.34 22.29
N SER A 683 35.35 -8.77 22.60
CA SER A 683 35.03 -10.04 23.27
C SER A 683 33.68 -10.59 22.81
N GLY A 684 33.40 -11.86 23.13
CA GLY A 684 32.15 -12.54 22.76
C GLY A 684 32.10 -13.09 21.32
N ILE A 685 33.24 -13.10 20.61
CA ILE A 685 33.37 -13.61 19.24
C ILE A 685 34.63 -14.47 19.14
N GLU A 686 34.53 -15.59 18.45
CA GLU A 686 35.67 -16.49 18.27
C GLU A 686 36.69 -15.93 17.28
N LYS A 687 37.98 -16.23 17.48
CA LYS A 687 39.07 -15.73 16.62
C LYS A 687 38.89 -16.17 15.16
N ARG A 688 38.42 -17.41 14.92
CA ARG A 688 38.11 -17.92 13.56
C ARG A 688 37.01 -17.08 12.90
N THR A 689 35.93 -16.80 13.62
CA THR A 689 34.79 -16.01 13.14
C THR A 689 35.21 -14.58 12.83
N LYS A 690 35.99 -13.95 13.72
CA LYS A 690 36.52 -12.60 13.50
C LYS A 690 37.44 -12.52 12.28
N ASN A 691 38.25 -13.54 12.02
CA ASN A 691 39.06 -13.64 10.79
C ASN A 691 38.18 -13.81 9.55
N SER A 692 37.17 -14.67 9.59
CA SER A 692 36.21 -14.86 8.48
C SER A 692 35.45 -13.59 8.14
N ILE A 693 35.04 -12.80 9.14
CA ILE A 693 34.43 -11.48 8.93
C ILE A 693 35.43 -10.51 8.28
N LYS A 694 36.71 -10.54 8.67
CA LYS A 694 37.73 -9.71 8.02
C LYS A 694 37.84 -10.05 6.53
N ILE A 695 37.98 -11.34 6.19
CA ILE A 695 38.01 -11.81 4.80
C ILE A 695 36.76 -11.35 4.03
N MET A 696 35.58 -11.46 4.64
CA MET A 696 34.31 -11.02 4.05
C MET A 696 34.24 -9.50 3.81
N LEU A 697 34.77 -8.68 4.72
CA LEU A 697 34.92 -7.23 4.53
C LEU A 697 35.87 -6.91 3.37
N ASP A 698 37.03 -7.56 3.34
CA ASP A 698 38.11 -7.31 2.37
C ASP A 698 37.76 -7.81 0.94
N THR A 699 36.89 -8.83 0.81
CA THR A 699 36.55 -9.48 -0.47
C THR A 699 35.16 -9.15 -1.01
N VAL A 700 34.10 -9.31 -0.19
CA VAL A 700 32.70 -9.14 -0.63
C VAL A 700 32.34 -7.66 -0.65
N PHE A 701 32.55 -6.98 0.48
CA PHE A 701 32.04 -5.62 0.68
C PHE A 701 32.96 -4.51 0.15
N ASN A 702 34.19 -4.81 -0.24
CA ASN A 702 35.15 -3.86 -0.83
C ASN A 702 34.63 -3.17 -2.11
N ARG A 703 33.60 -3.74 -2.76
CA ARG A 703 32.87 -3.13 -3.88
C ARG A 703 32.13 -1.82 -3.47
N ILE A 704 31.79 -1.68 -2.19
CA ILE A 704 31.05 -0.54 -1.64
C ILE A 704 32.02 0.58 -1.23
N GLN A 705 32.54 1.29 -2.23
CA GLN A 705 33.40 2.46 -1.99
C GLN A 705 32.52 3.72 -1.83
N LEU A 706 32.53 4.31 -0.63
CA LEU A 706 31.92 5.62 -0.39
C LEU A 706 32.87 6.74 -0.87
N THR A 707 32.35 7.71 -1.62
CA THR A 707 33.06 8.97 -1.86
C THR A 707 33.15 9.79 -0.57
N HIS A 708 34.11 10.71 -0.51
CA HIS A 708 34.07 11.78 0.49
C HIS A 708 32.71 12.51 0.40
N GLN A 709 32.16 12.86 1.56
CA GLN A 709 30.93 13.64 1.66
C GLN A 709 31.29 15.04 2.10
N ASN A 710 31.01 16.03 1.27
CA ASN A 710 31.18 17.43 1.65
C ASN A 710 30.13 17.75 2.72
N SER A 711 30.54 18.40 3.80
CA SER A 711 29.64 18.82 4.86
C SER A 711 29.93 20.23 5.31
N LYS A 712 28.89 20.85 5.87
CA LYS A 712 28.90 22.22 6.38
C LYS A 712 28.07 22.27 7.65
N THR A 713 28.51 23.07 8.61
CA THR A 713 27.69 23.41 9.78
C THR A 713 27.19 24.84 9.62
N ILE A 714 25.89 25.06 9.88
CA ILE A 714 25.28 26.39 9.98
C ILE A 714 24.70 26.58 11.38
N GLU A 715 24.77 27.81 11.86
CA GLU A 715 24.28 28.21 13.19
C GLU A 715 22.85 28.75 13.11
N GLY A 716 22.01 28.34 14.05
CA GLY A 716 20.61 28.74 14.12
C GLY A 716 20.12 28.95 15.55
N THR A 717 18.97 29.60 15.70
CA THR A 717 18.30 29.73 17.00
C THR A 717 17.05 28.86 17.02
N ALA A 718 17.16 27.68 17.65
CA ALA A 718 16.02 26.80 17.87
C ALA A 718 15.10 27.35 18.98
N CYS A 719 13.79 27.28 18.78
CA CYS A 719 12.80 27.65 19.77
C CYS A 719 12.80 26.67 20.95
N GLY A 720 12.97 27.18 22.17
CA GLY A 720 13.06 26.37 23.38
C GLY A 720 11.71 25.80 23.85
N ASN A 721 11.20 24.76 23.16
CA ASN A 721 10.29 23.73 23.69
C ASN A 721 9.90 22.73 22.58
N THR A 722 10.66 21.64 22.40
CA THR A 722 10.27 20.53 21.51
C THR A 722 10.54 19.15 22.12
N SER A 723 9.99 18.90 23.31
CA SER A 723 9.73 17.53 23.75
C SER A 723 8.66 16.90 22.85
N GLN A 724 9.11 16.09 21.87
CA GLN A 724 8.29 15.27 20.95
C GLN A 724 7.69 15.97 19.69
N GLY A 725 8.36 16.97 19.10
CA GLY A 725 7.94 17.58 17.81
C GLY A 725 9.10 17.85 16.85
N LYS A 726 8.80 18.17 15.57
CA LYS A 726 9.80 18.74 14.63
C LYS A 726 10.37 20.02 15.24
N SER A 727 11.66 20.27 15.07
CA SER A 727 12.33 21.46 15.62
C SER A 727 11.93 22.72 14.85
N THR A 728 11.58 23.78 15.58
CA THR A 728 11.24 25.10 15.00
C THR A 728 12.42 26.04 15.20
N TRP A 729 12.78 26.77 14.15
CA TRP A 729 13.96 27.63 14.07
C TRP A 729 13.59 29.05 13.69
N CYS A 730 14.28 30.03 14.26
CA CYS A 730 14.22 31.41 13.80
C CYS A 730 15.06 31.55 12.51
N ILE A 731 14.41 31.98 11.43
CA ILE A 731 14.99 32.08 10.09
C ILE A 731 15.55 33.49 9.87
N SER A 732 14.76 34.53 10.15
CA SER A 732 15.15 35.93 10.01
C SER A 732 14.82 36.75 11.25
N ARG A 733 15.79 37.49 11.76
CA ARG A 733 15.64 38.42 12.91
C ARG A 733 15.28 39.85 12.45
N GLY A 734 14.32 39.95 11.54
CA GLY A 734 13.78 41.23 11.07
C GLY A 734 12.80 41.84 12.07
N ILE A 735 12.05 42.87 11.63
CA ILE A 735 10.95 43.48 12.39
C ILE A 735 9.90 42.41 12.73
N ASP A 736 9.58 41.55 11.76
CA ASP A 736 8.83 40.32 11.97
C ASP A 736 9.81 39.13 12.06
N GLN A 737 9.79 38.42 13.20
CA GLN A 737 10.58 37.20 13.36
C GLN A 737 9.92 36.04 12.65
N VAL A 738 10.51 35.59 11.54
CA VAL A 738 10.01 34.44 10.78
C VAL A 738 10.56 33.15 11.38
N TYR A 739 9.65 32.20 11.63
CA TYR A 739 9.96 30.88 12.16
C TYR A 739 9.58 29.79 11.16
N GLY A 740 10.33 28.70 11.15
CA GLY A 740 10.02 27.55 10.31
C GLY A 740 10.85 26.32 10.67
N SER A 741 10.96 25.38 9.73
CA SER A 741 11.68 24.14 9.93
C SER A 741 13.21 24.29 9.74
N VAL A 742 13.95 23.21 9.96
CA VAL A 742 15.41 23.20 9.78
C VAL A 742 15.81 23.33 8.30
N GLU A 743 15.00 22.81 7.40
CA GLU A 743 15.16 22.91 5.95
C GLU A 743 14.95 24.36 5.48
N ASN A 744 13.98 25.08 6.06
CA ASN A 744 13.78 26.51 5.79
C ASN A 744 14.95 27.39 6.28
N LEU A 745 15.59 27.03 7.40
CA LEU A 745 16.82 27.69 7.86
C LEU A 745 17.96 27.48 6.85
N ALA A 746 18.14 26.25 6.35
CA ALA A 746 19.15 25.94 5.34
C ALA A 746 18.87 26.68 4.02
N LEU A 747 17.62 26.69 3.53
CA LEU A 747 17.22 27.46 2.34
C LEU A 747 17.54 28.95 2.48
N TYR A 748 17.25 29.56 3.64
CA TYR A 748 17.61 30.96 3.92
C TYR A 748 19.12 31.17 3.95
N HIS A 749 19.90 30.24 4.52
CA HIS A 749 21.35 30.29 4.51
C HIS A 749 21.90 30.31 3.08
N TYR A 750 21.55 29.34 2.24
CA TYR A 750 22.05 29.27 0.86
C TYR A 750 21.57 30.44 -0.01
N LYS A 751 20.39 31.01 0.27
CA LYS A 751 19.94 32.25 -0.38
C LYS A 751 20.92 33.40 -0.13
N ASN A 752 21.44 33.52 1.09
CA ASN A 752 22.44 34.53 1.44
C ASN A 752 23.84 34.21 0.85
N GLU A 753 24.10 32.96 0.49
CA GLU A 753 25.32 32.54 -0.26
C GLU A 753 25.19 32.72 -1.78
N GLY A 754 24.10 33.33 -2.27
CA GLY A 754 23.90 33.64 -3.69
C GLY A 754 23.06 32.63 -4.47
N TYR A 755 22.54 31.57 -3.84
CA TYR A 755 21.59 30.65 -4.47
C TYR A 755 20.17 31.26 -4.38
N VAL A 756 19.86 32.17 -5.31
CA VAL A 756 18.66 33.02 -5.27
C VAL A 756 17.32 32.28 -5.24
N LYS A 757 17.29 31.02 -5.70
CA LYS A 757 16.12 30.12 -5.64
C LYS A 757 16.48 28.80 -4.97
N GLY A 758 15.47 28.15 -4.39
CA GLY A 758 15.60 26.82 -3.82
C GLY A 758 14.26 26.24 -3.40
N VAL A 759 14.18 24.90 -3.30
CA VAL A 759 12.97 24.16 -2.91
C VAL A 759 13.31 23.01 -1.97
N HIS A 760 12.42 22.73 -1.02
CA HIS A 760 12.41 21.51 -0.21
C HIS A 760 11.55 20.47 -0.93
N CYS A 761 12.18 19.41 -1.45
CA CYS A 761 11.56 18.49 -2.40
C CYS A 761 11.77 17.01 -2.10
N GLU A 762 12.80 16.63 -1.33
CA GLU A 762 13.11 15.24 -0.97
C GLU A 762 13.01 14.29 -2.19
N GLY A 763 12.36 13.12 -2.02
CA GLY A 763 12.11 12.15 -3.08
C GLY A 763 11.15 12.61 -4.18
N ALA A 764 10.41 13.72 -4.02
CA ALA A 764 9.46 14.17 -5.03
C ALA A 764 10.17 14.74 -6.27
N PHE A 765 11.31 15.44 -6.12
CA PHE A 765 12.07 15.97 -7.26
C PHE A 765 12.56 14.92 -8.28
N PRO A 766 13.27 13.84 -7.88
CA PRO A 766 13.69 12.83 -8.84
C PRO A 766 12.49 12.11 -9.47
N ILE A 767 11.37 11.94 -8.75
CA ILE A 767 10.14 11.37 -9.30
C ILE A 767 9.52 12.32 -10.33
N THR A 768 9.46 13.63 -10.08
CA THR A 768 8.96 14.63 -11.04
C THR A 768 9.82 14.65 -12.30
N LEU A 769 11.15 14.64 -12.18
CA LEU A 769 12.06 14.51 -13.34
C LEU A 769 11.78 13.24 -14.14
N PHE A 770 11.68 12.08 -13.47
CA PHE A 770 11.44 10.80 -14.12
C PHE A 770 10.07 10.73 -14.79
N ALA A 771 9.00 11.16 -14.11
CA ALA A 771 7.63 11.19 -14.64
C ALA A 771 7.51 12.11 -15.87
N THR A 772 8.14 13.28 -15.81
CA THR A 772 8.15 14.26 -16.90
C THR A 772 8.95 13.75 -18.10
N LEU A 773 10.18 13.28 -17.86
CA LEU A 773 11.09 12.90 -18.93
C LEU A 773 10.69 11.57 -19.58
N PHE A 774 10.18 10.60 -18.82
CA PHE A 774 9.85 9.25 -19.29
C PHE A 774 8.34 8.97 -19.38
N TRP A 775 7.53 10.00 -19.58
CA TRP A 775 6.07 9.88 -19.63
C TRP A 775 5.59 8.77 -20.59
N ASN A 776 6.02 8.83 -21.85
CA ASN A 776 5.60 7.86 -22.87
C ASN A 776 5.98 6.41 -22.50
N GLU A 777 7.15 6.20 -21.88
CA GLU A 777 7.62 4.87 -21.54
C GLU A 777 6.86 4.32 -20.32
N ILE A 778 6.53 5.18 -19.35
CA ILE A 778 5.72 4.80 -18.18
C ILE A 778 4.28 4.50 -18.60
N TYR A 779 3.65 5.38 -19.40
CA TYR A 779 2.19 5.38 -19.62
C TYR A 779 1.74 4.75 -20.95
N ASN A 780 2.49 4.93 -22.04
CA ASN A 780 2.01 4.55 -23.39
C ASN A 780 2.47 3.15 -23.84
N ILE A 781 3.44 2.52 -23.17
CA ILE A 781 3.88 1.15 -23.50
C ILE A 781 2.94 0.12 -22.87
N ASN A 782 2.26 -0.66 -23.73
CA ASN A 782 1.35 -1.72 -23.30
C ASN A 782 2.11 -2.97 -22.80
N VAL A 783 2.20 -3.11 -21.48
CA VAL A 783 2.71 -4.33 -20.81
C VAL A 783 1.52 -5.13 -20.25
N PRO A 784 1.39 -6.43 -20.58
CA PRO A 784 0.28 -7.29 -20.13
C PRO A 784 -0.01 -7.19 -18.63
N GLY A 785 -1.22 -6.77 -18.27
CA GLY A 785 -1.67 -6.62 -16.89
C GLY A 785 -0.96 -5.53 -16.06
N ALA A 786 -0.15 -4.66 -16.66
CA ALA A 786 0.41 -3.50 -15.95
C ALA A 786 -0.66 -2.42 -15.68
N TRP A 787 -1.70 -2.35 -16.51
CA TRP A 787 -2.88 -1.50 -16.35
C TRP A 787 -4.13 -2.39 -16.24
N VAL A 788 -4.81 -2.35 -15.10
CA VAL A 788 -6.01 -3.16 -14.77
C VAL A 788 -7.21 -2.29 -14.35
N SER A 789 -7.02 -0.98 -14.19
CA SER A 789 -8.05 -0.01 -13.83
C SER A 789 -7.73 1.37 -14.42
N SER A 790 -8.77 2.14 -14.77
CA SER A 790 -8.66 3.55 -15.19
C SER A 790 -8.24 4.50 -14.06
N TYR A 791 -8.23 4.02 -12.81
CA TYR A 791 -7.93 4.81 -11.61
C TYR A 791 -6.50 4.56 -11.09
N GLN A 792 -5.57 4.21 -12.00
CA GLN A 792 -4.15 3.99 -11.69
C GLN A 792 -3.31 5.23 -12.04
N ASP A 793 -2.44 5.62 -11.12
CA ASP A 793 -1.42 6.67 -11.29
C ASP A 793 -0.09 6.13 -11.87
N ALA A 794 0.08 4.80 -11.88
CA ALA A 794 1.27 4.09 -12.30
C ALA A 794 0.97 2.70 -12.88
N PRO A 795 1.78 2.19 -13.81
CA PRO A 795 1.73 0.79 -14.22
C PRO A 795 2.22 -0.10 -13.08
N LEU A 796 1.57 -1.24 -12.84
CA LEU A 796 1.86 -2.10 -11.68
C LEU A 796 3.28 -2.69 -11.70
N ASP A 797 3.87 -2.84 -12.89
CA ASP A 797 5.20 -3.39 -13.06
C ASP A 797 6.34 -2.40 -12.73
N LEU A 798 6.05 -1.08 -12.64
CA LEU A 798 6.97 -0.07 -12.06
C LEU A 798 7.45 -0.43 -10.65
N TYR A 799 6.66 -1.21 -9.92
CA TYR A 799 6.99 -1.67 -8.58
C TYR A 799 7.72 -3.03 -8.53
N THR A 800 8.24 -3.49 -9.66
CA THR A 800 8.98 -4.75 -9.81
C THR A 800 10.37 -4.51 -10.42
N SER A 801 11.21 -5.54 -10.43
CA SER A 801 12.49 -5.52 -11.18
C SER A 801 12.30 -5.66 -12.70
N GLU A 802 11.08 -5.94 -13.18
CA GLU A 802 10.80 -6.20 -14.59
C GLU A 802 10.51 -4.91 -15.38
N PHE A 803 10.21 -3.78 -14.71
CA PHE A 803 9.84 -2.50 -15.35
C PHE A 803 10.76 -2.09 -16.50
N TYR A 804 12.07 -2.10 -16.24
CA TYR A 804 13.09 -1.72 -17.22
C TYR A 804 13.23 -2.77 -18.33
N GLU A 805 13.27 -4.06 -18.01
CA GLU A 805 13.41 -5.12 -19.01
C GLU A 805 12.19 -5.19 -19.96
N ASN A 806 10.98 -4.93 -19.44
CA ASN A 806 9.74 -4.85 -20.21
C ASN A 806 9.70 -3.67 -21.22
N ARG A 807 10.56 -2.66 -21.05
CA ARG A 807 10.59 -1.39 -21.83
C ARG A 807 12.01 -1.04 -22.31
N LYS A 808 12.88 -2.04 -22.34
CA LYS A 808 14.34 -1.86 -22.42
C LYS A 808 14.76 -1.16 -23.69
N LYS A 809 14.10 -1.50 -24.80
CA LYS A 809 14.40 -0.94 -26.12
C LYS A 809 14.07 0.55 -26.13
N GLU A 810 12.82 0.89 -25.81
CA GLU A 810 12.26 2.24 -25.86
C GLU A 810 12.97 3.18 -24.88
N ILE A 811 13.24 2.71 -23.66
CA ILE A 811 14.02 3.46 -22.67
C ILE A 811 15.46 3.70 -23.15
N ASN A 812 16.12 2.70 -23.74
CA ASN A 812 17.51 2.86 -24.20
C ASN A 812 17.63 3.76 -25.44
N GLU A 813 16.70 3.66 -26.40
CA GLU A 813 16.61 4.54 -27.56
C GLU A 813 16.44 6.00 -27.10
N LYS A 814 15.49 6.25 -26.19
CA LYS A 814 15.27 7.58 -25.61
C LYS A 814 16.45 8.11 -24.79
N LEU A 815 17.11 7.26 -24.01
CA LEU A 815 18.33 7.62 -23.29
C LEU A 815 19.46 8.00 -24.24
N GLN A 816 19.58 7.34 -25.38
CA GLN A 816 20.55 7.67 -26.42
C GLN A 816 20.24 9.04 -27.05
N ASP A 817 18.98 9.30 -27.40
CA ASP A 817 18.55 10.58 -27.99
C ASP A 817 18.76 11.77 -27.05
N ILE A 818 18.32 11.65 -25.79
CA ILE A 818 18.45 12.71 -24.78
C ILE A 818 19.93 13.02 -24.47
N ARG A 819 20.81 12.01 -24.50
CA ARG A 819 22.26 12.22 -24.32
C ARG A 819 22.91 13.05 -25.44
N GLY A 820 22.26 13.15 -26.61
CA GLY A 820 22.68 14.03 -27.70
C GLY A 820 22.19 15.48 -27.57
N TYR A 821 21.46 15.83 -26.51
CA TYR A 821 20.96 17.20 -26.31
C TYR A 821 22.03 18.07 -25.61
N ASP A 822 21.87 19.39 -25.70
CA ASP A 822 22.48 20.34 -24.76
C ASP A 822 21.52 20.65 -23.59
N SER A 823 22.00 21.37 -22.59
CA SER A 823 21.21 21.74 -21.40
C SER A 823 20.02 22.66 -21.71
N GLU A 824 20.08 23.49 -22.75
CA GLU A 824 18.99 24.40 -23.12
C GLU A 824 17.86 23.64 -23.81
N LYS A 825 18.19 22.81 -24.80
CA LYS A 825 17.26 21.90 -25.47
C LYS A 825 16.57 20.97 -24.47
N LEU A 826 17.32 20.35 -23.55
CA LEU A 826 16.75 19.47 -22.52
C LEU A 826 15.83 20.23 -21.54
N SER A 827 16.27 21.38 -21.03
CA SER A 827 15.47 22.14 -20.07
C SER A 827 14.16 22.68 -20.69
N LYS A 828 14.17 23.08 -21.96
CA LYS A 828 12.97 23.46 -22.72
C LYS A 828 12.07 22.27 -23.01
N HIS A 829 12.62 21.10 -23.34
CA HIS A 829 11.84 19.87 -23.51
C HIS A 829 11.12 19.50 -22.20
N LEU A 830 11.84 19.46 -21.07
CA LEU A 830 11.24 19.20 -19.75
C LEU A 830 10.15 20.21 -19.37
N GLN A 831 10.30 21.50 -19.68
CA GLN A 831 9.25 22.49 -19.48
C GLN A 831 7.96 22.10 -20.24
N ASN A 832 8.09 21.80 -21.52
CA ASN A 832 6.95 21.48 -22.38
C ASN A 832 6.23 20.19 -21.95
N GLU A 833 6.98 19.12 -21.64
CA GLU A 833 6.38 17.87 -21.15
C GLU A 833 5.69 18.09 -19.78
N PHE A 834 6.29 18.86 -18.88
CA PHE A 834 5.71 19.15 -17.56
C PHE A 834 4.41 19.94 -17.66
N GLU A 835 4.37 20.97 -18.51
CA GLU A 835 3.15 21.73 -18.81
C GLU A 835 2.06 20.85 -19.45
N SER A 836 2.46 19.88 -20.28
CA SER A 836 1.52 18.95 -20.94
C SER A 836 0.91 17.93 -19.97
N TYR A 837 1.68 17.46 -18.97
CA TYR A 837 1.31 16.33 -18.12
C TYR A 837 0.97 16.67 -16.66
N SER A 838 1.30 17.86 -16.16
CA SER A 838 1.03 18.27 -14.77
C SER A 838 -0.45 18.27 -14.36
N LYS A 839 -1.39 18.21 -15.31
CA LYS A 839 -2.83 18.04 -15.06
C LYS A 839 -3.23 16.62 -14.62
N TYR A 840 -2.41 15.61 -14.91
CA TYR A 840 -2.73 14.21 -14.64
C TYR A 840 -2.25 13.75 -13.25
N LYS A 841 -3.07 12.94 -12.59
CA LYS A 841 -2.67 12.15 -11.40
C LYS A 841 -1.71 11.04 -11.82
N SER A 842 -0.43 11.37 -11.79
CA SER A 842 0.69 10.52 -12.15
C SER A 842 1.49 10.09 -10.91
N ILE A 843 2.63 9.43 -11.10
CA ILE A 843 3.59 9.17 -10.02
C ILE A 843 4.16 10.46 -9.39
N SER A 844 4.10 11.60 -10.09
CA SER A 844 4.53 12.89 -9.54
C SER A 844 3.48 13.41 -8.55
N GLN A 845 3.84 13.50 -7.27
CA GLN A 845 2.94 13.91 -6.20
C GLN A 845 2.78 15.43 -6.14
N GLY A 846 1.91 15.96 -7.00
CA GLY A 846 1.62 17.38 -7.11
C GLY A 846 2.78 18.20 -7.70
N ASN A 847 2.61 19.52 -7.71
CA ASN A 847 3.63 20.44 -8.19
C ASN A 847 4.54 20.85 -7.02
N ILE A 848 5.77 20.32 -7.04
CA ILE A 848 6.85 20.76 -6.13
C ILE A 848 7.38 22.16 -6.48
N PHE A 849 7.08 22.67 -7.67
CA PHE A 849 7.48 23.99 -8.14
C PHE A 849 6.25 24.89 -8.26
N ASP A 850 6.41 26.18 -7.91
CA ASP A 850 5.38 27.20 -8.10
C ASP A 850 5.05 27.42 -9.59
N ASP A 851 6.03 27.22 -10.48
CA ASP A 851 5.90 27.34 -11.94
C ASP A 851 6.78 26.33 -12.72
N SER A 852 6.48 26.17 -14.01
CA SER A 852 7.27 25.32 -14.94
C SER A 852 8.67 25.88 -15.23
N ASN A 853 8.86 27.20 -15.11
CA ASN A 853 10.16 27.85 -15.30
C ASN A 853 11.19 27.37 -14.27
N SER A 854 10.76 27.10 -13.04
CA SER A 854 11.63 26.63 -11.97
C SER A 854 12.18 25.22 -12.26
N LEU A 855 11.37 24.34 -12.84
CA LEU A 855 11.82 23.03 -13.35
C LEU A 855 12.84 23.19 -14.50
N LYS A 856 12.57 24.10 -15.44
CA LYS A 856 13.49 24.41 -16.54
C LYS A 856 14.84 24.93 -16.04
N GLU A 857 14.84 25.91 -15.15
CA GLU A 857 16.06 26.50 -14.60
C GLU A 857 16.92 25.46 -13.88
N ILE A 858 16.33 24.61 -13.04
CA ILE A 858 17.10 23.59 -12.33
C ILE A 858 17.59 22.49 -13.26
N ALA A 859 16.80 22.10 -14.27
CA ALA A 859 17.24 21.15 -15.31
C ALA A 859 18.41 21.70 -16.13
N PHE A 860 18.40 23.00 -16.45
CA PHE A 860 19.49 23.68 -17.14
C PHE A 860 20.76 23.71 -16.30
N CYS A 861 20.67 24.04 -15.00
CA CYS A 861 21.79 24.04 -14.07
C CYS A 861 22.37 22.64 -13.82
N LEU A 862 21.52 21.62 -13.66
CA LEU A 862 21.96 20.21 -13.52
C LEU A 862 22.60 19.67 -14.80
N GLY A 863 22.16 20.17 -15.96
CA GLY A 863 22.54 19.71 -17.28
C GLY A 863 22.12 18.26 -17.58
N VAL A 864 22.40 17.85 -18.81
CA VAL A 864 21.97 16.54 -19.35
C VAL A 864 22.45 15.37 -18.49
N LYS A 865 23.72 15.36 -18.10
CA LYS A 865 24.30 14.30 -17.27
C LYS A 865 23.61 14.16 -15.91
N GLY A 866 23.23 15.28 -15.28
CA GLY A 866 22.57 15.28 -13.97
C GLY A 866 21.14 14.80 -14.03
N VAL A 867 20.35 15.37 -14.94
CA VAL A 867 18.96 14.97 -15.17
C VAL A 867 18.87 13.48 -15.55
N VAL A 868 19.65 13.04 -16.55
CA VAL A 868 19.63 11.66 -17.03
C VAL A 868 20.07 10.69 -15.93
N GLY A 869 21.18 10.96 -15.22
CA GLY A 869 21.65 10.08 -14.15
C GLY A 869 20.64 9.93 -13.00
N ILE A 870 19.97 11.00 -12.60
CA ILE A 870 18.89 10.93 -11.59
C ILE A 870 17.75 10.01 -12.08
N CYS A 871 17.33 10.15 -13.34
CA CYS A 871 16.27 9.32 -13.91
C CYS A 871 16.70 7.85 -14.07
N GLU A 872 17.91 7.57 -14.55
CA GLU A 872 18.43 6.20 -14.71
C GLU A 872 18.47 5.44 -13.39
N ARG A 873 18.81 6.10 -12.27
CA ARG A 873 18.74 5.47 -10.94
C ARG A 873 17.31 5.07 -10.56
N LEU A 874 16.30 5.88 -10.92
CA LEU A 874 14.90 5.52 -10.72
C LEU A 874 14.45 4.38 -11.64
N ILE A 875 14.81 4.42 -12.93
CA ILE A 875 14.46 3.40 -13.92
C ILE A 875 14.86 2.00 -13.48
N HIS A 876 16.09 1.83 -12.95
CA HIS A 876 16.59 0.50 -12.59
C HIS A 876 16.00 -0.05 -11.27
N ASN A 877 15.55 0.80 -10.34
CA ASN A 877 14.88 0.32 -9.11
C ASN A 877 14.01 1.40 -8.44
N PHE A 878 12.87 1.72 -9.06
CA PHE A 878 11.96 2.76 -8.56
C PHE A 878 11.49 2.53 -7.11
N PRO A 879 11.11 1.31 -6.66
CA PRO A 879 10.74 1.06 -5.26
C PRO A 879 11.85 1.40 -4.25
N LEU A 880 13.11 1.21 -4.64
CA LEU A 880 14.26 1.50 -3.79
C LEU A 880 14.59 2.99 -3.79
N TRP A 881 14.63 3.61 -4.97
CA TRP A 881 15.21 4.95 -5.14
C TRP A 881 14.21 6.11 -5.12
N LYS A 882 12.89 5.87 -5.14
CA LYS A 882 11.86 6.90 -4.92
C LYS A 882 11.89 7.61 -3.54
N ALA A 883 12.85 7.28 -2.68
CA ALA A 883 13.00 7.86 -1.34
C ALA A 883 14.47 7.95 -0.94
N GLY A 884 14.78 8.92 -0.07
CA GLY A 884 16.14 9.19 0.42
C GLY A 884 17.00 10.03 -0.52
N PHE A 885 16.40 10.67 -1.52
CA PHE A 885 17.05 11.79 -2.22
C PHE A 885 17.15 12.98 -1.24
N PRO A 886 18.21 13.82 -1.32
CA PRO A 886 18.44 14.90 -0.37
C PRO A 886 17.29 15.91 -0.26
N ASP A 887 17.14 16.53 0.90
CA ASP A 887 15.96 17.32 1.26
C ASP A 887 15.74 18.53 0.35
N ILE A 888 16.77 19.35 0.12
CA ILE A 888 16.64 20.62 -0.61
C ILE A 888 17.53 20.66 -1.86
N ILE A 889 17.10 21.42 -2.87
CA ILE A 889 17.91 21.80 -4.02
C ILE A 889 17.87 23.31 -4.20
N VAL A 890 19.04 23.93 -4.36
CA VAL A 890 19.22 25.39 -4.42
C VAL A 890 20.01 25.75 -5.69
N TRP A 891 19.65 26.85 -6.35
CA TRP A 891 20.28 27.27 -7.62
C TRP A 891 20.29 28.77 -7.86
N ASN A 892 21.15 29.17 -8.80
CA ASN A 892 21.19 30.48 -9.40
C ASN A 892 21.39 30.32 -10.92
N ILE A 893 20.35 30.62 -11.69
CA ILE A 893 20.34 30.46 -13.15
C ILE A 893 21.39 31.34 -13.85
N ASN A 894 21.66 32.54 -13.31
CA ASN A 894 22.58 33.50 -13.91
C ASN A 894 24.05 33.05 -13.80
N THR A 895 24.42 32.43 -12.67
CA THR A 895 25.76 31.84 -12.48
C THR A 895 25.85 30.38 -12.93
N LYS A 896 24.71 29.77 -13.32
CA LYS A 896 24.54 28.34 -13.62
C LYS A 896 24.93 27.41 -12.46
N GLN A 897 24.99 27.94 -11.24
CA GLN A 897 25.36 27.18 -10.05
C GLN A 897 24.13 26.52 -9.43
N TYR A 898 24.30 25.32 -8.90
CA TYR A 898 23.33 24.63 -8.08
C TYR A 898 24.04 23.83 -6.98
N LYS A 899 23.28 23.43 -5.95
CA LYS A 899 23.70 22.47 -4.94
C LYS A 899 22.52 21.62 -4.48
N ILE A 900 22.75 20.32 -4.31
CA ILE A 900 21.78 19.36 -3.77
C ILE A 900 22.18 19.10 -2.32
N VAL A 901 21.31 19.40 -1.35
CA VAL A 901 21.70 19.43 0.07
C VAL A 901 20.78 18.57 0.92
N GLU A 902 21.40 17.71 1.72
CA GLU A 902 20.76 16.94 2.78
C GLU A 902 20.91 17.72 4.10
N VAL A 903 19.80 18.02 4.77
CA VAL A 903 19.75 18.86 5.97
C VAL A 903 19.65 17.99 7.21
N LYS A 904 20.47 18.26 8.22
CA LYS A 904 20.55 17.47 9.45
C LYS A 904 20.39 18.37 10.66
N GLY A 905 19.27 18.24 11.36
CA GLY A 905 19.05 18.89 12.65
C GLY A 905 19.90 18.26 13.77
N PRO A 906 19.91 18.87 14.97
CA PRO A 906 20.67 18.36 16.10
C PRO A 906 20.29 16.92 16.47
N ASN A 907 21.30 16.05 16.54
CA ASN A 907 21.21 14.61 16.78
C ASN A 907 20.59 13.78 15.63
N ASP A 908 20.30 14.36 14.46
CA ASP A 908 19.92 13.59 13.28
C ASP A 908 21.16 13.05 12.54
N THR A 909 21.00 11.94 11.81
CA THR A 909 22.10 11.26 11.10
C THR A 909 21.63 10.75 9.74
N LEU A 910 22.56 10.64 8.78
CA LEU A 910 22.25 10.12 7.45
C LEU A 910 21.67 8.70 7.53
N SER A 911 20.52 8.47 6.89
CA SER A 911 20.03 7.11 6.65
C SER A 911 20.88 6.39 5.60
N THR A 912 20.75 5.06 5.53
CA THR A 912 21.41 4.25 4.49
C THR A 912 21.04 4.70 3.08
N LYS A 913 19.77 5.06 2.83
CA LYS A 913 19.32 5.51 1.51
C LYS A 913 19.93 6.86 1.13
N GLN A 914 19.96 7.82 2.06
CA GLN A 914 20.57 9.14 1.84
C GLN A 914 22.08 9.03 1.60
N THR A 915 22.77 8.22 2.40
CA THR A 915 24.19 7.92 2.20
C THR A 915 24.49 7.39 0.79
N LEU A 916 23.66 6.43 0.31
CA LEU A 916 23.84 5.84 -1.02
C LEU A 916 23.42 6.78 -2.16
N TRP A 917 22.38 7.60 -1.97
CA TRP A 917 22.00 8.65 -2.92
C TRP A 917 23.10 9.70 -3.07
N LEU A 918 23.60 10.27 -1.96
CA LEU A 918 24.70 11.23 -1.99
C LEU A 918 25.96 10.64 -2.65
N ASN A 919 26.32 9.40 -2.30
CA ASN A 919 27.43 8.68 -2.93
C ASN A 919 27.25 8.51 -4.46
N TYR A 920 26.03 8.20 -4.91
CA TYR A 920 25.71 8.12 -6.34
C TYR A 920 25.82 9.49 -7.03
N LEU A 921 25.19 10.52 -6.47
CA LEU A 921 25.17 11.88 -7.01
C LEU A 921 26.61 12.44 -7.14
N ASN A 922 27.46 12.21 -6.14
CA ASN A 922 28.88 12.56 -6.20
C ASN A 922 29.63 11.79 -7.29
N ARG A 923 29.38 10.48 -7.46
CA ARG A 923 29.99 9.66 -8.53
C ARG A 923 29.60 10.11 -9.94
N ILE A 924 28.37 10.56 -10.15
CA ILE A 924 27.96 11.16 -11.45
C ILE A 924 28.42 12.63 -11.58
N GLY A 925 29.04 13.21 -10.55
CA GLY A 925 29.68 14.52 -10.59
C GLY A 925 28.76 15.70 -10.27
N LEU A 926 27.66 15.47 -9.53
CA LEU A 926 26.78 16.54 -9.09
C LEU A 926 27.23 17.14 -7.75
N ASN A 927 27.02 18.45 -7.61
CA ASN A 927 27.40 19.20 -6.40
C ASN A 927 26.47 18.85 -5.23
N THR A 928 26.94 18.00 -4.30
CA THR A 928 26.21 17.66 -3.08
C THR A 928 26.89 18.12 -1.78
N GLU A 929 26.09 18.34 -0.74
CA GLU A 929 26.56 18.73 0.60
C GLU A 929 25.61 18.21 1.68
N VAL A 930 26.15 17.95 2.88
CA VAL A 930 25.37 17.69 4.09
C VAL A 930 25.43 18.91 5.00
N CYS A 931 24.29 19.56 5.22
CA CYS A 931 24.15 20.78 6.02
C CYS A 931 23.66 20.44 7.44
N TYR A 932 24.59 20.44 8.39
CA TYR A 932 24.31 20.27 9.81
C TYR A 932 23.86 21.60 10.43
N CYS A 933 22.70 21.62 11.07
CA CYS A 933 22.16 22.81 11.72
C CYS A 933 22.33 22.72 13.23
N GLU A 934 23.17 23.57 13.80
CA GLU A 934 23.44 23.60 15.24
C GLU A 934 22.71 24.76 15.93
N SER A 935 22.38 24.59 17.22
CA SER A 935 21.64 25.57 17.99
C SER A 935 22.55 26.36 18.93
N ASN A 936 22.51 27.69 18.81
CA ASN A 936 23.33 28.62 19.60
C ASN A 936 22.87 28.72 21.07
N ALA A 937 21.83 27.97 21.48
CA ALA A 937 21.29 27.93 22.84
C ALA A 937 22.17 27.16 23.85
N SER A 938 23.50 27.27 23.72
CA SER A 938 24.50 26.46 24.44
C SER A 938 25.30 27.22 25.51
N HIS A 939 24.87 28.43 25.91
CA HIS A 939 25.48 29.20 27.01
C HIS A 939 24.65 29.31 28.30
N SER A 940 23.46 28.71 28.37
CA SER A 940 22.69 28.56 29.62
C SER A 940 22.68 27.11 30.11
N ARG A 941 23.86 26.50 30.30
CA ARG A 941 23.99 25.27 31.11
C ARG A 941 23.73 25.60 32.58
N GLY A 942 22.45 25.67 32.94
CA GLY A 942 22.01 25.66 34.33
C GLY A 942 22.66 24.49 35.08
N ARG A 943 23.09 24.75 36.32
CA ARG A 943 23.82 23.79 37.18
C ARG A 943 23.27 22.38 37.05
N LYS A 944 24.16 21.40 36.77
CA LYS A 944 23.87 19.97 36.97
C LYS A 944 23.38 19.78 38.41
N ARG A 945 22.07 19.58 38.60
CA ARG A 945 21.59 18.86 39.79
C ARG A 945 22.07 17.42 39.64
N LYS A 946 22.92 16.99 40.57
CA LYS A 946 23.09 15.55 40.81
C LYS A 946 21.72 15.01 41.16
N HIS A 947 21.21 14.06 40.38
CA HIS A 947 20.22 13.13 40.91
C HIS A 947 21.02 11.95 41.47
N GLU A 948 20.92 11.80 42.78
CA GLU A 948 21.41 10.61 43.49
C GLU A 948 20.52 9.42 43.15
N GLU A 949 21.11 8.22 43.20
CA GLU A 949 20.41 6.97 43.08
C GLU A 949 19.50 6.76 44.31
N ALA A 950 18.25 6.40 44.08
CA ALA A 950 17.36 5.90 45.14
C ALA A 950 16.52 4.75 44.59
N VAL A 951 16.78 3.58 45.14
CA VAL A 951 16.06 2.32 44.96
C VAL A 951 14.56 2.47 45.28
N ILE A 952 13.71 1.90 44.42
CA ILE A 952 12.62 0.94 44.71
C ILE A 952 12.33 0.18 43.40
#